data_AF-A0A4V3X963-F1
#
_entry.id   AF-A0A4V3X963-F1
#
_cell.length_a   1.000
_cell.length_b   1.000
_cell.length_c   1.000
_cell.angle_alpha   90.00
_cell.angle_beta   90.00
_cell.angle_gamma   90.00
#
_symmetry.space_group_name_H-M   'P 1'
#
loop_
_entity.id
_entity.type
_entity.pdbx_description
1 polymer ?
#
loop_
_entity_poly.entity_id
_entity_poly.type
_entity_poly.pdbx_seq_one_letter_code
_entity_poly.pdbx_strand_id
1 'polypeptide(L)'
;MMNSAAAESAESSTAGPSKRAHLDHTVDENEDENMNQVPQEPPSLVSDEIVMPPSLRGPDIEDLYGSAAEELEAFSSVFPRPVPTILEDPYPDNKPLDVGFDGDFWDHETNQTSPPNSDEASRAAADLSGLASLDDDDEFRSMAGNRTQDDVDHTEPPPLHIDELRISQAFIDALRNASLDDENLHPDVLERLRHPPTEEYQLDDPALHLSLEIFLGLDRASEAHYHLFRSAVSRSHQIEMLSLHQVKRAVQDISGVLFSDLVMCPECGEHRYDQLKFAVNGRKVPRQRALTNIIGPQLQAIWRTPAGAKAMKYREECTRKIMEDVEITANGKKVNIPVFSDYLHGSEYLEAVGRGDITDTDTVLMLSIDGAQLYRSKQSDCWIYIWVNYNRAPDNRYKLASISVGGVIPGPQKPKNLESFLFTGLHHVLALINEGLVIWDADTLRTFVSRLYLAFLTADGPGMTTINGLVGHSGAQHCRLYCGMKGRLKPGTGIYYPACLLPLNYAQAGSMHPDVNIFELSLRDYKEAIKSYHKNLHEVQESPNPTQYRARRLKTGIVKPTILSAFPSDRIFPIPGCFPADLMHLAALNLPDLLLSLWRGTMTCEAGDNRATWDWAVFRDLQVWREHGRQVAAATAYLPTSYDRPPRNPAEKINSGYKAVEYLTYLFVLGPGLFYGLLPAKYWQHFCKLVCGLRITHQQNIPARDLSVAHNLFIEFIIEFETSYYQRKLSRIHFCRPALHALAHICPGTTRTGPYAIHTQWGMERMIGDLGAQIRQPSNPYANLAQRGLRRCQVNAIRAIIPTLGEPHSQIPRGAAQLGDGYILLTASEHYAHEVPDADAKALLDFAQAFGAQVDDAWLRKPKVARWARLQLPNGQIARSYWAEQTKPHDRLRKGRNIKMMLAGVTAFGEVQYYFKVTLQPGTPERGFAMVANYSPPDAGMLAESYGTLWSCRHMGTAGLQVIDVKTIASVVAMVPHPRVGDSVLQGKLEGRVYVGEKMGLDVMSLAGHVDEPGEGDDQPTLS
;
A
#
# COMPACT_ATOMS: atom_id res chain seq x y z
N MET A 1 -16.10 15.80 63.15
CA MET A 1 -16.98 15.88 64.36
C MET A 1 -18.43 15.73 63.92
N MET A 2 -19.35 15.62 64.88
CA MET A 2 -20.82 15.50 64.71
C MET A 2 -21.40 16.45 63.64
N ASN A 3 -22.32 16.01 62.77
CA ASN A 3 -23.76 15.74 63.01
C ASN A 3 -24.55 17.01 63.43
N SER A 4 -25.77 17.27 62.92
CA SER A 4 -26.65 16.49 62.01
C SER A 4 -27.92 17.27 61.63
N ALA A 5 -28.65 16.77 60.60
CA ALA A 5 -30.09 16.96 60.34
C ALA A 5 -30.54 18.39 59.92
N ALA A 6 -31.70 18.64 59.30
CA ALA A 6 -32.82 17.81 58.78
C ALA A 6 -33.62 18.69 57.77
N ALA A 7 -34.57 18.22 56.94
CA ALA A 7 -34.98 16.90 56.41
C ALA A 7 -36.05 17.15 55.31
N GLU A 8 -36.28 16.17 54.40
CA GLU A 8 -37.52 15.98 53.59
C GLU A 8 -38.00 17.15 52.68
N SER A 9 -38.81 17.01 51.64
CA SER A 9 -39.10 15.96 50.64
C SER A 9 -39.68 16.69 49.37
N ALA A 10 -40.06 16.13 48.22
CA ALA A 10 -40.28 14.74 47.79
C ALA A 10 -40.14 14.59 46.24
N GLU A 11 -40.79 13.54 45.70
CA GLU A 11 -41.17 13.22 44.31
C GLU A 11 -41.90 14.34 43.52
N SER A 12 -42.13 14.28 42.19
CA SER A 12 -41.52 13.54 41.05
C SER A 12 -42.14 14.05 39.71
N SER A 13 -41.91 13.35 38.58
CA SER A 13 -42.63 13.48 37.27
C SER A 13 -42.26 14.73 36.42
N THR A 14 -41.68 14.63 35.20
CA THR A 14 -42.23 14.35 33.83
C THR A 14 -43.21 15.40 33.26
N ALA A 15 -43.26 15.73 31.96
CA ALA A 15 -42.29 15.59 30.85
C ALA A 15 -42.79 16.33 29.57
N GLY A 16 -42.00 17.28 29.02
CA GLY A 16 -42.20 17.88 27.69
C GLY A 16 -43.52 18.66 27.46
N PRO A 17 -43.93 18.91 26.19
CA PRO A 17 -43.09 19.33 25.05
C PRO A 17 -43.74 20.44 24.15
N SER A 18 -43.00 20.86 23.10
CA SER A 18 -43.52 21.15 21.74
C SER A 18 -44.09 22.55 21.32
N LYS A 19 -43.32 23.25 20.46
CA LYS A 19 -43.67 23.98 19.19
C LYS A 19 -44.24 25.43 19.15
N ARG A 20 -43.60 26.21 18.25
CA ARG A 20 -44.12 27.19 17.23
C ARG A 20 -45.01 28.38 17.64
N ALA A 21 -44.50 29.60 17.40
CA ALA A 21 -45.00 30.66 16.47
C ALA A 21 -43.91 31.77 16.39
N HIS A 22 -43.50 32.38 15.26
CA HIS A 22 -44.17 33.12 14.17
C HIS A 22 -44.63 34.56 14.51
N LEU A 23 -43.92 35.55 13.92
CA LEU A 23 -44.38 36.90 13.52
C LEU A 23 -44.83 37.84 14.68
N ASP A 24 -44.87 39.18 14.54
CA ASP A 24 -44.44 40.09 13.46
C ASP A 24 -44.10 41.49 14.02
N HIS A 25 -43.46 42.35 13.22
CA HIS A 25 -43.49 43.84 13.34
C HIS A 25 -42.98 44.47 14.69
N THR A 26 -42.69 45.78 14.85
CA THR A 26 -42.66 46.99 13.99
C THR A 26 -41.71 48.04 14.62
N VAL A 27 -41.16 48.97 13.80
CA VAL A 27 -41.17 50.46 13.92
C VAL A 27 -41.23 51.08 15.33
N ASP A 28 -40.44 52.08 15.75
CA ASP A 28 -39.19 52.76 15.26
C ASP A 28 -38.55 53.45 16.52
N GLU A 29 -37.82 54.58 16.62
CA GLU A 29 -37.49 55.76 15.78
C GLU A 29 -36.26 56.51 16.36
N ASN A 30 -35.39 57.11 15.53
CA ASN A 30 -34.48 58.27 15.79
C ASN A 30 -33.40 58.15 16.92
N GLU A 31 -32.43 59.06 17.16
CA GLU A 31 -31.91 60.35 16.62
C GLU A 31 -30.44 60.48 17.16
N ASP A 32 -29.45 61.23 16.67
CA ASP A 32 -29.06 61.78 15.35
C ASP A 32 -27.62 62.37 15.48
N GLU A 33 -27.08 63.03 14.43
CA GLU A 33 -25.97 64.00 14.43
C GLU A 33 -24.50 63.50 14.67
N ASN A 34 -23.44 64.09 14.07
CA ASN A 34 -23.35 65.19 13.09
C ASN A 34 -22.16 65.02 12.08
N MET A 35 -22.13 65.87 11.06
CA MET A 35 -21.19 65.97 9.91
C MET A 35 -19.79 66.52 10.29
N ASN A 36 -18.73 66.51 9.46
CA ASN A 36 -18.45 67.37 8.26
C ASN A 36 -16.99 67.10 7.74
N GLN A 37 -16.46 67.50 6.56
CA GLN A 37 -16.91 68.21 5.34
C GLN A 37 -15.98 67.86 4.13
N VAL A 38 -16.42 68.04 2.88
CA VAL A 38 -15.79 67.64 1.58
C VAL A 38 -16.32 68.59 0.46
N PRO A 39 -15.71 68.85 -0.75
CA PRO A 39 -14.41 68.46 -1.36
C PRO A 39 -13.52 69.66 -1.82
N GLN A 40 -12.47 69.45 -2.65
CA GLN A 40 -12.19 70.34 -3.81
C GLN A 40 -11.36 69.71 -4.97
N GLU A 41 -11.76 70.04 -6.21
CA GLU A 41 -11.19 69.75 -7.56
C GLU A 41 -11.99 70.65 -8.57
N PRO A 42 -11.74 70.72 -9.91
CA PRO A 42 -10.59 70.38 -10.76
C PRO A 42 -10.06 71.65 -11.51
N PRO A 43 -9.57 71.65 -12.78
CA PRO A 43 -10.49 71.56 -13.95
C PRO A 43 -9.95 70.96 -15.30
N SER A 44 -10.89 70.33 -16.06
CA SER A 44 -11.08 70.34 -17.54
C SER A 44 -9.96 69.86 -18.51
N LEU A 45 -10.19 69.51 -19.80
CA LEU A 45 -11.28 69.75 -20.78
C LEU A 45 -11.59 68.53 -21.71
N VAL A 46 -12.86 68.44 -22.18
CA VAL A 46 -13.36 68.02 -23.54
C VAL A 46 -12.92 66.64 -24.07
N SER A 47 -13.73 65.57 -24.19
CA SER A 47 -15.05 65.35 -24.90
C SER A 47 -14.90 65.13 -26.43
N ASP A 48 -15.77 64.45 -27.18
CA ASP A 48 -17.22 64.12 -27.09
C ASP A 48 -17.49 62.60 -27.27
N GLU A 49 -18.37 61.92 -26.50
CA GLU A 49 -19.84 61.68 -26.69
C GLU A 49 -20.24 60.75 -27.88
N ILE A 50 -21.32 59.93 -27.90
CA ILE A 50 -22.26 59.23 -26.97
C ILE A 50 -23.06 58.20 -27.86
N VAL A 51 -24.05 57.48 -27.31
CA VAL A 51 -25.17 56.73 -27.97
C VAL A 51 -25.04 55.20 -28.05
N MET A 52 -25.68 54.55 -27.06
CA MET A 52 -26.54 53.36 -27.25
C MET A 52 -27.99 53.84 -27.03
N PRO A 53 -28.99 53.43 -27.84
CA PRO A 53 -29.95 52.38 -27.42
C PRO A 53 -30.55 51.61 -28.66
N PRO A 54 -31.76 51.00 -28.63
CA PRO A 54 -32.01 49.68 -28.03
C PRO A 54 -32.83 48.69 -28.91
N SER A 55 -33.03 47.49 -28.37
CA SER A 55 -34.24 46.63 -28.50
C SER A 55 -34.50 45.73 -29.73
N LEU A 56 -34.87 44.49 -29.40
CA LEU A 56 -35.94 43.63 -29.97
C LEU A 56 -35.89 43.07 -31.42
N ARG A 57 -36.01 41.72 -31.47
CA ARG A 57 -36.52 40.83 -32.55
C ARG A 57 -35.68 40.65 -33.83
N GLY A 58 -35.64 39.40 -34.32
CA GLY A 58 -35.19 39.04 -35.67
C GLY A 58 -34.40 37.72 -35.67
N PRO A 59 -34.74 36.71 -36.50
CA PRO A 59 -34.09 35.40 -36.48
C PRO A 59 -33.19 35.11 -37.70
N ASP A 60 -32.40 34.04 -37.53
CA ASP A 60 -32.01 33.02 -38.52
C ASP A 60 -31.12 33.30 -39.75
N ILE A 61 -30.33 32.25 -40.02
CA ILE A 61 -29.77 31.78 -41.31
C ILE A 61 -28.47 32.41 -41.84
N GLU A 62 -27.76 31.53 -42.56
CA GLU A 62 -26.45 31.63 -43.18
C GLU A 62 -26.42 32.64 -44.35
N ASP A 63 -25.32 33.38 -44.50
CA ASP A 63 -24.35 33.26 -45.62
C ASP A 63 -23.50 34.52 -45.75
N LEU A 64 -22.16 34.38 -45.93
CA LEU A 64 -21.33 35.42 -46.57
C LEU A 64 -19.98 34.90 -47.09
N TYR A 65 -20.05 34.26 -48.25
CA TYR A 65 -19.09 34.31 -49.38
C TYR A 65 -17.59 34.54 -49.11
N GLY A 66 -16.77 33.54 -49.47
CA GLY A 66 -15.31 33.67 -49.60
C GLY A 66 -14.84 34.12 -51.00
N SER A 67 -13.51 34.15 -51.16
CA SER A 67 -12.73 34.29 -52.42
C SER A 67 -11.27 33.93 -52.11
N ALA A 68 -10.35 33.53 -53.00
CA ALA A 68 -10.35 33.08 -54.40
C ALA A 68 -9.23 31.99 -54.49
N ALA A 69 -9.19 30.95 -55.35
CA ALA A 69 -9.61 30.72 -56.74
C ALA A 69 -8.53 31.07 -57.81
N GLU A 70 -7.74 30.06 -58.19
CA GLU A 70 -7.03 29.82 -59.47
C GLU A 70 -6.94 28.26 -59.57
N GLU A 71 -7.52 27.49 -60.51
CA GLU A 71 -7.54 27.47 -62.00
C GLU A 71 -6.26 26.84 -62.63
N LEU A 72 -6.29 25.91 -63.61
CA LEU A 72 -7.35 25.31 -64.48
C LEU A 72 -7.09 23.81 -64.83
N GLU A 73 -8.17 23.08 -65.20
CA GLU A 73 -8.32 22.01 -66.25
C GLU A 73 -7.42 20.74 -66.29
N ALA A 74 -7.81 19.58 -66.87
CA ALA A 74 -9.09 18.96 -67.32
C ALA A 74 -8.85 17.42 -67.51
N PHE A 75 -9.83 16.48 -67.57
CA PHE A 75 -10.90 16.28 -68.56
C PHE A 75 -12.00 15.27 -68.08
N SER A 76 -13.08 15.07 -68.87
CA SER A 76 -14.37 14.45 -68.45
C SER A 76 -14.91 13.39 -69.47
N SER A 77 -15.72 12.36 -69.15
CA SER A 77 -16.28 11.89 -67.85
C SER A 77 -16.17 10.35 -67.61
N VAL A 78 -17.14 9.42 -67.74
CA VAL A 78 -18.50 9.35 -68.33
C VAL A 78 -19.42 8.39 -67.49
N PHE A 79 -20.75 8.51 -67.62
CA PHE A 79 -21.85 7.73 -66.94
C PHE A 79 -22.72 6.98 -68.01
N PRO A 80 -23.69 6.03 -67.72
CA PRO A 80 -24.74 6.11 -66.69
C PRO A 80 -25.40 4.79 -66.14
N ARG A 81 -26.57 4.98 -65.50
CA ARG A 81 -27.63 4.09 -64.92
C ARG A 81 -28.42 3.26 -66.00
N PRO A 82 -29.49 2.43 -65.74
CA PRO A 82 -30.45 2.39 -64.61
C PRO A 82 -31.05 1.02 -64.14
N VAL A 83 -32.17 1.07 -63.39
CA VAL A 83 -32.91 -0.03 -62.72
C VAL A 83 -34.40 -0.02 -63.13
N PRO A 84 -35.07 -1.19 -63.31
CA PRO A 84 -36.32 -1.51 -62.58
C PRO A 84 -36.41 -2.99 -62.10
N THR A 85 -36.78 -3.31 -60.84
CA THR A 85 -38.15 -3.57 -60.26
C THR A 85 -38.78 -4.90 -60.77
N ILE A 86 -39.22 -5.88 -59.95
CA ILE A 86 -40.52 -5.98 -59.22
C ILE A 86 -40.59 -7.29 -58.35
N LEU A 87 -41.14 -7.19 -57.11
CA LEU A 87 -41.74 -8.24 -56.21
C LEU A 87 -40.88 -9.50 -55.84
N GLU A 88 -41.17 -10.26 -54.78
CA GLU A 88 -42.35 -10.34 -53.89
C GLU A 88 -41.96 -10.63 -52.41
N ASP A 89 -42.79 -10.23 -51.44
CA ASP A 89 -42.55 -10.35 -49.98
C ASP A 89 -43.88 -10.55 -49.21
N PRO A 90 -43.93 -11.42 -48.18
CA PRO A 90 -45.03 -11.46 -47.23
C PRO A 90 -44.59 -11.46 -45.74
N TYR A 91 -44.38 -10.28 -45.16
CA TYR A 91 -44.67 -10.05 -43.73
C TYR A 91 -46.20 -10.16 -43.48
N PRO A 92 -46.60 -10.64 -42.28
CA PRO A 92 -47.10 -9.72 -41.24
C PRO A 92 -46.64 -10.15 -39.82
N ASP A 93 -46.73 -9.37 -38.75
CA ASP A 93 -46.97 -7.93 -38.48
C ASP A 93 -46.34 -7.67 -37.07
N ASN A 94 -46.11 -6.47 -36.54
CA ASN A 94 -46.93 -5.25 -36.61
C ASN A 94 -46.07 -3.97 -36.36
N LYS A 95 -46.64 -2.78 -36.59
CA LYS A 95 -45.89 -1.50 -36.66
C LYS A 95 -45.83 -0.68 -35.35
N PRO A 96 -44.87 0.28 -35.25
CA PRO A 96 -44.66 1.12 -34.06
C PRO A 96 -45.55 2.38 -34.05
N LEU A 97 -45.43 3.17 -32.98
CA LEU A 97 -45.86 4.56 -32.95
C LEU A 97 -44.69 5.50 -32.62
N ASP A 98 -44.66 6.61 -33.35
CA ASP A 98 -43.81 7.78 -33.18
C ASP A 98 -44.49 8.80 -32.26
N VAL A 99 -43.70 9.55 -31.48
CA VAL A 99 -43.80 11.01 -31.25
C VAL A 99 -42.66 11.47 -30.34
N GLY A 100 -42.03 12.60 -30.66
CA GLY A 100 -41.16 13.35 -29.72
C GLY A 100 -41.96 14.33 -28.85
N PHE A 101 -41.30 15.04 -27.92
CA PHE A 101 -41.88 16.18 -27.21
C PHE A 101 -40.82 17.16 -26.70
N ASP A 102 -41.18 18.45 -26.68
CA ASP A 102 -40.36 19.58 -26.21
C ASP A 102 -40.63 19.95 -24.73
N GLY A 103 -39.79 20.85 -24.20
CA GLY A 103 -40.27 22.04 -23.46
C GLY A 103 -40.97 21.87 -22.10
N ASP A 104 -40.17 22.02 -21.03
CA ASP A 104 -40.36 22.87 -19.84
C ASP A 104 -41.67 22.91 -18.98
N PHE A 105 -41.42 23.24 -17.71
CA PHE A 105 -42.36 23.74 -16.68
C PHE A 105 -43.37 22.76 -16.04
N TRP A 106 -43.19 22.51 -14.73
CA TRP A 106 -44.04 23.11 -13.67
C TRP A 106 -43.46 22.89 -12.26
N ASP A 107 -42.98 24.00 -11.67
CA ASP A 107 -42.87 24.37 -10.25
C ASP A 107 -42.20 23.50 -9.15
N HIS A 108 -41.80 24.23 -8.10
CA HIS A 108 -41.13 23.75 -6.89
C HIS A 108 -42.11 23.36 -5.78
N GLU A 109 -41.77 22.32 -5.01
CA GLU A 109 -41.95 22.36 -3.55
C GLU A 109 -40.61 22.10 -2.83
N THR A 110 -40.38 22.83 -1.75
CA THR A 110 -39.12 22.85 -1.01
C THR A 110 -39.03 21.71 0.01
N ASN A 111 -37.90 21.01 0.08
CA ASN A 111 -37.58 20.21 1.27
C ASN A 111 -36.10 20.26 1.68
N GLN A 112 -35.81 21.23 2.54
CA GLN A 112 -34.72 21.35 3.52
C GLN A 112 -33.43 20.53 3.29
N THR A 113 -32.38 21.23 2.86
CA THR A 113 -30.99 20.77 2.94
C THR A 113 -30.60 20.42 4.39
N SER A 114 -30.34 19.14 4.65
CA SER A 114 -29.77 18.68 5.92
C SER A 114 -28.24 18.77 5.91
N PRO A 115 -27.57 19.15 7.02
CA PRO A 115 -26.12 19.21 7.09
C PRO A 115 -25.47 17.81 7.06
N PRO A 116 -24.18 17.70 6.71
CA PRO A 116 -23.48 16.41 6.61
C PRO A 116 -23.41 15.67 7.96
N ASN A 117 -23.40 14.33 7.87
CA ASN A 117 -23.58 13.40 9.01
C ASN A 117 -22.73 13.72 10.24
N SER A 118 -23.40 13.79 11.40
CA SER A 118 -22.78 13.72 12.73
C SER A 118 -22.28 12.31 13.08
N ASP A 119 -21.32 12.22 14.01
CA ASP A 119 -20.58 11.00 14.36
C ASP A 119 -21.39 9.70 14.53
N GLU A 120 -20.95 8.63 13.86
CA GLU A 120 -21.45 7.26 14.11
C GLU A 120 -21.21 6.81 15.56
N ALA A 121 -20.17 7.34 16.23
CA ALA A 121 -19.85 7.04 17.62
C ALA A 121 -21.02 7.30 18.58
N SER A 122 -21.85 8.30 18.30
CA SER A 122 -22.98 8.68 19.17
C SER A 122 -24.15 7.68 19.16
N ARG A 123 -24.23 6.78 18.17
CA ARG A 123 -25.28 5.75 18.11
C ARG A 123 -24.97 4.49 18.92
N ALA A 124 -23.72 4.28 19.31
CA ALA A 124 -23.30 3.07 20.04
C ALA A 124 -23.47 3.15 21.57
N ALA A 125 -23.71 4.34 22.13
CA ALA A 125 -23.67 4.58 23.58
C ALA A 125 -24.97 4.23 24.34
N ALA A 126 -26.03 3.79 23.66
CA ALA A 126 -27.39 3.76 24.21
C ALA A 126 -27.82 2.48 24.95
N ASP A 127 -27.00 1.41 24.96
CA ASP A 127 -27.45 0.04 25.29
C ASP A 127 -26.63 -0.66 26.40
N LEU A 128 -25.92 0.11 27.25
CA LEU A 128 -24.98 -0.44 28.25
C LEU A 128 -25.06 0.22 29.65
N SER A 129 -26.27 0.55 30.12
CA SER A 129 -26.51 1.04 31.49
C SER A 129 -27.16 -0.02 32.38
N GLY A 130 -26.36 -0.85 33.05
CA GLY A 130 -26.83 -1.88 33.99
C GLY A 130 -25.75 -2.29 35.01
N LEU A 131 -26.06 -2.11 36.30
CA LEU A 131 -25.22 -2.34 37.49
C LEU A 131 -24.79 -3.83 37.62
N ALA A 132 -23.62 -4.27 38.13
CA ALA A 132 -22.63 -3.79 39.12
C ALA A 132 -22.80 -4.37 40.56
N SER A 133 -21.67 -4.68 41.21
CA SER A 133 -21.43 -5.47 42.48
C SER A 133 -21.65 -7.00 42.36
N LEU A 134 -21.00 -7.90 43.13
CA LEU A 134 -20.13 -7.82 44.33
C LEU A 134 -18.86 -8.73 44.21
N ASP A 135 -17.72 -8.28 44.74
CA ASP A 135 -16.89 -8.81 45.87
C ASP A 135 -16.83 -10.35 46.15
N ASP A 136 -15.75 -11.00 46.65
CA ASP A 136 -14.26 -10.84 46.60
C ASP A 136 -13.57 -12.14 47.18
N ASP A 137 -12.27 -12.11 47.56
CA ASP A 137 -11.44 -13.13 48.30
C ASP A 137 -11.01 -14.43 47.52
N ASP A 138 -9.72 -14.72 47.20
CA ASP A 138 -8.51 -15.14 47.99
C ASP A 138 -8.34 -16.69 48.13
N GLU A 139 -7.15 -17.33 48.20
CA GLU A 139 -5.73 -16.90 48.30
C GLU A 139 -4.74 -17.89 47.59
N PHE A 140 -3.45 -17.50 47.50
CA PHE A 140 -2.24 -18.18 46.98
C PHE A 140 -2.05 -19.73 47.10
N ARG A 141 -1.33 -20.35 46.12
CA ARG A 141 0.13 -20.69 46.27
C ARG A 141 0.88 -21.37 45.09
N SER A 142 2.12 -20.89 44.92
CA SER A 142 3.35 -21.56 44.45
C SER A 142 3.50 -22.05 43.00
N MET A 143 4.75 -21.95 42.49
CA MET A 143 5.17 -22.37 41.16
C MET A 143 6.11 -23.59 41.22
N ALA A 144 5.97 -24.48 40.24
CA ALA A 144 7.08 -25.27 39.71
C ALA A 144 6.82 -25.48 38.21
N GLY A 145 7.78 -25.16 37.35
CA GLY A 145 7.61 -25.29 35.91
C GLY A 145 8.02 -26.67 35.41
N ASN A 146 7.18 -27.31 34.60
CA ASN A 146 7.66 -28.17 33.51
C ASN A 146 6.59 -28.38 32.44
N ARG A 147 7.11 -28.71 31.25
CA ARG A 147 6.47 -29.24 30.04
C ARG A 147 5.04 -29.78 30.23
N THR A 148 4.07 -29.18 29.55
CA THR A 148 2.86 -29.89 29.14
C THR A 148 3.24 -30.85 28.02
N GLN A 149 3.41 -32.11 28.38
CA GLN A 149 3.48 -33.25 27.49
C GLN A 149 2.07 -33.53 26.92
N ASP A 150 1.96 -34.27 25.83
CA ASP A 150 0.67 -34.58 25.17
C ASP A 150 -0.20 -35.56 25.96
N ASP A 151 -0.76 -35.11 27.08
CA ASP A 151 -1.89 -35.75 27.75
C ASP A 151 -3.20 -35.20 27.15
N VAL A 152 -3.64 -35.83 26.05
CA VAL A 152 -5.01 -35.67 25.55
C VAL A 152 -5.94 -36.45 26.48
N ASP A 153 -6.33 -35.82 27.59
CA ASP A 153 -7.44 -36.31 28.41
C ASP A 153 -8.72 -36.28 27.55
N HIS A 154 -9.36 -37.44 27.38
CA HIS A 154 -10.51 -37.64 26.49
C HIS A 154 -11.81 -37.10 27.11
N THR A 155 -11.79 -35.81 27.45
CA THR A 155 -12.98 -35.03 27.80
C THR A 155 -13.58 -34.44 26.52
N GLU A 156 -14.88 -34.65 26.30
CA GLU A 156 -15.58 -34.04 25.17
C GLU A 156 -15.55 -32.50 25.33
N PRO A 157 -15.30 -31.73 24.25
CA PRO A 157 -15.21 -30.28 24.35
C PRO A 157 -16.56 -29.69 24.82
N PRO A 158 -16.56 -28.72 25.76
CA PRO A 158 -17.78 -28.23 26.39
C PRO A 158 -18.74 -27.61 25.36
N PRO A 159 -20.06 -27.81 25.49
CA PRO A 159 -21.04 -27.38 24.51
C PRO A 159 -21.02 -25.85 24.34
N LEU A 160 -20.76 -25.40 23.10
CA LEU A 160 -20.69 -23.97 22.77
C LEU A 160 -22.09 -23.33 22.72
N HIS A 161 -22.49 -22.70 23.83
CA HIS A 161 -23.78 -22.03 24.01
C HIS A 161 -23.92 -20.66 23.30
N ILE A 162 -22.93 -20.25 22.49
CA ILE A 162 -22.91 -18.97 21.76
C ILE A 162 -22.79 -19.26 20.26
N ASP A 163 -23.75 -18.78 19.45
CA ASP A 163 -23.79 -19.07 18.02
C ASP A 163 -22.53 -18.62 17.25
N GLU A 164 -21.97 -17.47 17.58
CA GLU A 164 -20.73 -16.96 16.98
C GLU A 164 -19.55 -17.92 17.21
N LEU A 165 -19.43 -18.50 18.40
CA LEU A 165 -18.41 -19.49 18.74
C LEU A 165 -18.70 -20.82 18.04
N ARG A 166 -19.97 -21.27 18.06
CA ARG A 166 -20.45 -22.52 17.45
C ARG A 166 -20.25 -22.56 15.94
N ILE A 167 -20.53 -21.45 15.24
CA ILE A 167 -20.31 -21.32 13.79
C ILE A 167 -18.81 -21.35 13.46
N SER A 168 -18.00 -20.62 14.24
CA SER A 168 -16.55 -20.55 14.02
C SER A 168 -15.88 -21.91 14.26
N GLN A 169 -16.29 -22.62 15.32
CA GLN A 169 -15.83 -23.97 15.62
C GLN A 169 -16.25 -24.98 14.53
N ALA A 170 -17.48 -24.88 14.01
CA ALA A 170 -17.93 -25.73 12.91
C ALA A 170 -17.11 -25.54 11.62
N PHE A 171 -16.66 -24.30 11.30
CA PHE A 171 -15.72 -24.09 10.20
C PHE A 171 -14.33 -24.69 10.50
N ILE A 172 -13.84 -24.58 11.73
CA ILE A 172 -12.55 -25.15 12.15
C ILE A 172 -12.56 -26.68 12.02
N ASP A 173 -13.61 -27.35 12.51
CA ASP A 173 -13.69 -28.82 12.49
C ASP A 173 -13.96 -29.39 11.09
N ALA A 174 -14.68 -28.65 10.24
CA ALA A 174 -14.83 -28.97 8.83
C ALA A 174 -13.53 -28.77 8.01
N LEU A 175 -12.61 -27.88 8.45
CA LEU A 175 -11.32 -27.68 7.80
C LEU A 175 -10.24 -28.70 8.23
N ARG A 176 -10.28 -29.17 9.48
CA ARG A 176 -9.25 -30.09 10.04
C ARG A 176 -9.10 -31.38 9.23
N ASN A 177 -10.22 -31.93 8.74
CA ASN A 177 -10.26 -33.20 8.03
C ASN A 177 -10.27 -33.05 6.49
N ALA A 178 -9.90 -31.88 5.96
CA ALA A 178 -9.95 -31.61 4.52
C ALA A 178 -9.15 -32.63 3.68
N SER A 179 -9.78 -33.18 2.64
CA SER A 179 -9.17 -34.01 1.60
C SER A 179 -9.32 -33.38 0.21
N LEU A 180 -8.42 -33.72 -0.74
CA LEU A 180 -8.58 -33.32 -2.15
C LEU A 180 -9.79 -33.98 -2.82
N ASP A 181 -10.24 -35.13 -2.32
CA ASP A 181 -11.40 -35.85 -2.86
C ASP A 181 -12.74 -35.15 -2.52
N ASP A 182 -12.79 -34.33 -1.46
CA ASP A 182 -13.98 -33.56 -1.07
C ASP A 182 -14.24 -32.34 -1.97
N GLU A 183 -13.22 -31.88 -2.70
CA GLU A 183 -13.23 -30.57 -3.36
C GLU A 183 -14.02 -30.51 -4.69
N ASN A 184 -14.49 -31.67 -5.17
CA ASN A 184 -15.18 -31.83 -6.46
C ASN A 184 -14.36 -31.27 -7.64
N LEU A 185 -13.04 -31.51 -7.62
CA LEU A 185 -12.12 -31.19 -8.71
C LEU A 185 -12.38 -32.06 -9.95
N HIS A 186 -11.99 -31.58 -11.12
CA HIS A 186 -11.97 -32.41 -12.33
C HIS A 186 -10.92 -33.53 -12.17
N PRO A 187 -11.21 -34.79 -12.58
CA PRO A 187 -10.28 -35.90 -12.44
C PRO A 187 -8.86 -35.59 -12.92
N ASP A 188 -8.71 -35.03 -14.12
CA ASP A 188 -7.42 -34.64 -14.72
C ASP A 188 -6.60 -33.64 -13.88
N VAL A 189 -7.21 -32.92 -12.94
CA VAL A 189 -6.51 -31.98 -12.03
C VAL A 189 -6.17 -32.65 -10.70
N LEU A 190 -7.08 -33.47 -10.16
CA LEU A 190 -6.79 -34.32 -9.00
C LEU A 190 -5.64 -35.28 -9.29
N GLU A 191 -5.67 -35.92 -10.47
CA GLU A 191 -4.61 -36.78 -11.00
C GLU A 191 -3.28 -36.03 -11.08
N ARG A 192 -3.26 -34.79 -11.59
CA ARG A 192 -2.01 -34.00 -11.70
C ARG A 192 -1.49 -33.46 -10.36
N LEU A 193 -2.35 -33.23 -9.38
CA LEU A 193 -1.93 -32.88 -8.01
C LEU A 193 -1.18 -34.05 -7.34
N ARG A 194 -1.67 -35.29 -7.58
CA ARG A 194 -1.06 -36.54 -7.10
C ARG A 194 0.14 -36.97 -7.95
N HIS A 195 0.09 -36.73 -9.26
CA HIS A 195 1.04 -37.20 -10.27
C HIS A 195 1.41 -36.06 -11.26
N PRO A 196 2.29 -35.12 -10.86
CA PRO A 196 2.74 -34.03 -11.73
C PRO A 196 3.51 -34.56 -12.95
N PRO A 197 3.37 -33.95 -14.16
CA PRO A 197 4.15 -34.35 -15.33
C PRO A 197 5.66 -34.16 -15.10
N THR A 198 6.45 -35.15 -15.49
CA THR A 198 7.90 -35.24 -15.21
C THR A 198 8.81 -34.84 -16.38
N GLU A 199 8.26 -34.32 -17.48
CA GLU A 199 9.02 -33.90 -18.67
C GLU A 199 8.77 -32.42 -18.96
N GLU A 200 9.79 -31.63 -19.34
CA GLU A 200 9.59 -30.23 -19.73
C GLU A 200 8.57 -30.10 -20.87
N TYR A 201 7.72 -29.07 -20.84
CA TYR A 201 6.68 -28.91 -21.84
C TYR A 201 7.25 -28.37 -23.16
N GLN A 202 7.48 -29.27 -24.12
CA GLN A 202 7.86 -28.89 -25.48
C GLN A 202 6.63 -28.37 -26.23
N LEU A 203 6.71 -27.12 -26.70
CA LEU A 203 5.62 -26.43 -27.41
C LEU A 203 5.88 -26.51 -28.92
N ASP A 204 5.86 -27.74 -29.45
CA ASP A 204 6.30 -28.06 -30.81
C ASP A 204 5.30 -27.67 -31.91
N ASP A 205 4.03 -27.44 -31.57
CA ASP A 205 2.99 -26.97 -32.51
C ASP A 205 3.10 -25.44 -32.72
N PRO A 206 3.50 -24.96 -33.92
CA PRO A 206 3.64 -23.51 -34.18
C PRO A 206 2.30 -22.78 -34.18
N ALA A 207 1.19 -23.46 -34.48
CA ALA A 207 -0.14 -22.88 -34.46
C ALA A 207 -0.63 -22.68 -33.01
N LEU A 208 -0.44 -23.67 -32.13
CA LEU A 208 -0.65 -23.51 -30.69
C LEU A 208 0.28 -22.43 -30.10
N HIS A 209 1.57 -22.41 -30.46
CA HIS A 209 2.53 -21.41 -29.99
C HIS A 209 2.08 -19.99 -30.32
N LEU A 210 1.81 -19.70 -31.60
CA LEU A 210 1.34 -18.39 -32.05
C LEU A 210 -0.04 -18.01 -31.47
N SER A 211 -0.91 -19.00 -31.25
CA SER A 211 -2.21 -18.80 -30.59
C SER A 211 -2.05 -18.40 -29.13
N LEU A 212 -1.16 -19.07 -28.39
CA LEU A 212 -0.84 -18.74 -27.01
C LEU A 212 -0.16 -17.38 -26.93
N GLU A 213 0.86 -17.11 -27.74
CA GLU A 213 1.57 -15.81 -27.77
C GLU A 213 0.61 -14.64 -27.98
N ILE A 214 -0.25 -14.71 -29.01
CA ILE A 214 -1.24 -13.66 -29.28
C ILE A 214 -2.35 -13.64 -28.22
N PHE A 215 -2.78 -14.78 -27.66
CA PHE A 215 -3.76 -14.79 -26.55
C PHE A 215 -3.20 -14.17 -25.26
N LEU A 216 -1.90 -14.32 -24.99
CA LEU A 216 -1.22 -13.77 -23.81
C LEU A 216 -0.89 -12.29 -24.01
N GLY A 217 -0.43 -11.89 -25.21
CA GLY A 217 -0.16 -10.50 -25.58
C GLY A 217 -1.42 -9.63 -25.68
N LEU A 218 -2.57 -10.20 -26.07
CA LEU A 218 -3.86 -9.53 -26.04
C LEU A 218 -4.52 -9.54 -24.65
N ASP A 219 -3.77 -9.13 -23.60
CA ASP A 219 -4.30 -8.97 -22.22
C ASP A 219 -5.41 -7.89 -22.18
N ARG A 220 -5.19 -6.81 -22.93
CA ARG A 220 -5.97 -5.57 -23.03
C ARG A 220 -6.76 -5.45 -24.33
N ALA A 221 -7.07 -6.55 -25.00
CA ALA A 221 -7.90 -6.54 -26.22
C ALA A 221 -9.31 -7.11 -25.98
N SER A 222 -10.23 -6.89 -26.92
CA SER A 222 -11.53 -7.58 -26.94
C SER A 222 -11.45 -8.88 -27.74
N GLU A 223 -12.44 -9.75 -27.61
CA GLU A 223 -12.49 -11.01 -28.36
C GLU A 223 -12.43 -10.78 -29.88
N ALA A 224 -13.06 -9.69 -30.36
CA ALA A 224 -12.97 -9.24 -31.75
C ALA A 224 -11.54 -8.93 -32.22
N HIS A 225 -10.64 -8.49 -31.35
CA HIS A 225 -9.23 -8.29 -31.71
C HIS A 225 -8.50 -9.64 -31.91
N TYR A 226 -8.75 -10.64 -31.05
CA TYR A 226 -8.20 -11.98 -31.25
C TYR A 226 -8.72 -12.60 -32.55
N HIS A 227 -10.01 -12.43 -32.85
CA HIS A 227 -10.59 -12.85 -34.14
C HIS A 227 -9.99 -12.08 -35.32
N LEU A 228 -9.75 -10.78 -35.20
CA LEU A 228 -9.10 -9.97 -36.25
C LEU A 228 -7.64 -10.41 -36.48
N PHE A 229 -6.87 -10.67 -35.42
CA PHE A 229 -5.51 -11.24 -35.54
C PHE A 229 -5.54 -12.63 -36.18
N ARG A 230 -6.41 -13.55 -35.74
CA ARG A 230 -6.62 -14.87 -36.35
C ARG A 230 -6.92 -14.76 -37.85
N SER A 231 -7.82 -13.84 -38.24
CA SER A 231 -8.17 -13.59 -39.63
C SER A 231 -7.07 -12.87 -40.43
N ALA A 232 -6.21 -12.09 -39.80
CA ALA A 232 -5.04 -11.49 -40.44
C ALA A 232 -3.94 -12.54 -40.68
N VAL A 233 -3.53 -13.27 -39.64
CA VAL A 233 -2.51 -14.33 -39.69
C VAL A 233 -2.88 -15.43 -40.69
N SER A 234 -4.13 -15.91 -40.67
CA SER A 234 -4.63 -16.90 -41.64
C SER A 234 -4.50 -16.41 -43.09
N ARG A 235 -4.84 -15.14 -43.38
CA ARG A 235 -4.73 -14.57 -44.74
C ARG A 235 -3.29 -14.24 -45.16
N SER A 236 -2.45 -13.78 -44.25
CA SER A 236 -1.08 -13.31 -44.54
C SER A 236 -0.03 -14.43 -44.54
N HIS A 237 -0.22 -15.45 -43.70
CA HIS A 237 0.81 -16.46 -43.41
C HIS A 237 0.29 -17.90 -43.50
N GLN A 238 -1.00 -18.12 -43.82
CA GLN A 238 -1.64 -19.43 -43.97
C GLN A 238 -1.64 -20.29 -42.69
N ILE A 239 -1.41 -19.69 -41.52
CA ILE A 239 -1.45 -20.38 -40.21
C ILE A 239 -2.88 -20.34 -39.65
N GLU A 240 -3.51 -21.52 -39.51
CA GLU A 240 -4.75 -21.72 -38.75
C GLU A 240 -4.46 -21.64 -37.24
N MET A 241 -4.42 -20.42 -36.68
CA MET A 241 -4.43 -20.26 -35.21
C MET A 241 -5.67 -20.92 -34.60
N LEU A 242 -5.60 -21.35 -33.34
CA LEU A 242 -6.74 -21.88 -32.59
C LEU A 242 -7.84 -20.83 -32.42
N SER A 243 -9.11 -21.26 -32.37
CA SER A 243 -10.20 -20.37 -31.98
C SER A 243 -10.05 -19.90 -30.53
N LEU A 244 -10.70 -18.78 -30.18
CA LEU A 244 -10.63 -18.23 -28.82
C LEU A 244 -11.14 -19.21 -27.74
N HIS A 245 -12.07 -20.11 -28.11
CA HIS A 245 -12.52 -21.20 -27.24
C HIS A 245 -11.44 -22.29 -27.08
N GLN A 246 -10.82 -22.73 -28.18
CA GLN A 246 -9.76 -23.74 -28.15
C GLN A 246 -8.51 -23.25 -27.40
N VAL A 247 -8.08 -22.00 -27.60
CA VAL A 247 -6.91 -21.48 -26.87
C VAL A 247 -7.21 -21.28 -25.38
N LYS A 248 -8.41 -20.81 -24.99
CA LYS A 248 -8.84 -20.78 -23.57
C LYS A 248 -8.85 -22.18 -22.94
N ARG A 249 -9.29 -23.19 -23.70
CA ARG A 249 -9.23 -24.59 -23.26
C ARG A 249 -7.79 -25.10 -23.15
N ALA A 250 -6.94 -24.89 -24.16
CA ALA A 250 -5.52 -25.25 -24.08
C ALA A 250 -4.81 -24.56 -22.90
N VAL A 251 -5.14 -23.30 -22.61
CA VAL A 251 -4.67 -22.56 -21.44
C VAL A 251 -5.07 -23.25 -20.13
N GLN A 252 -6.33 -23.68 -20.00
CA GLN A 252 -6.84 -24.44 -18.85
C GLN A 252 -6.20 -25.83 -18.75
N ASP A 253 -6.08 -26.53 -19.87
CA ASP A 253 -5.56 -27.90 -19.96
C ASP A 253 -4.04 -27.93 -19.68
N ILE A 254 -3.27 -26.89 -20.04
CA ILE A 254 -1.86 -26.72 -19.70
C ILE A 254 -1.68 -26.25 -18.24
N SER A 255 -2.49 -25.30 -17.75
CA SER A 255 -2.27 -24.69 -16.42
C SER A 255 -2.92 -25.43 -15.25
N GLY A 256 -3.92 -26.29 -15.49
CA GLY A 256 -4.59 -27.09 -14.45
C GLY A 256 -5.46 -26.32 -13.44
N VAL A 257 -5.78 -25.04 -13.68
CA VAL A 257 -6.53 -24.19 -12.72
C VAL A 257 -8.02 -24.18 -13.05
N LEU A 258 -8.87 -24.48 -12.06
CA LEU A 258 -10.33 -24.67 -12.20
C LEU A 258 -11.15 -23.92 -11.12
N PHE A 259 -12.48 -24.00 -11.24
CA PHE A 259 -13.49 -23.43 -10.32
C PHE A 259 -14.23 -24.53 -9.53
N SER A 260 -14.86 -24.15 -8.42
CA SER A 260 -15.90 -24.92 -7.72
C SER A 260 -17.19 -24.07 -7.53
N ASP A 261 -18.36 -24.70 -7.37
CA ASP A 261 -19.69 -24.06 -7.40
C ASP A 261 -20.54 -24.43 -6.15
N LEU A 262 -21.17 -23.44 -5.49
CA LEU A 262 -21.99 -23.64 -4.28
C LEU A 262 -23.41 -23.05 -4.43
N VAL A 263 -24.44 -23.86 -4.11
CA VAL A 263 -25.83 -23.64 -4.60
C VAL A 263 -26.79 -22.97 -3.59
N MET A 264 -26.50 -23.04 -2.28
CA MET A 264 -27.41 -22.59 -1.20
C MET A 264 -26.70 -21.65 -0.20
N CYS A 265 -27.45 -20.76 0.46
CA CYS A 265 -26.91 -19.87 1.50
C CYS A 265 -27.25 -20.36 2.92
N PRO A 266 -26.26 -20.67 3.78
CA PRO A 266 -26.53 -21.19 5.14
C PRO A 266 -27.02 -20.12 6.12
N GLU A 267 -26.71 -18.83 5.88
CA GLU A 267 -27.00 -17.72 6.81
C GLU A 267 -28.46 -17.21 6.73
N CYS A 268 -29.08 -17.26 5.53
CA CYS A 268 -30.41 -16.69 5.30
C CYS A 268 -31.39 -17.62 4.55
N GLY A 269 -30.99 -18.85 4.23
CA GLY A 269 -31.82 -19.81 3.49
C GLY A 269 -32.08 -19.46 2.01
N GLU A 270 -31.76 -18.24 1.56
CA GLU A 270 -32.01 -17.82 0.19
C GLU A 270 -31.25 -18.67 -0.84
N HIS A 271 -31.94 -19.01 -1.92
CA HIS A 271 -31.34 -19.61 -3.11
C HIS A 271 -30.28 -18.67 -3.71
N ARG A 272 -29.04 -19.18 -3.85
CA ARG A 272 -27.93 -18.43 -4.48
C ARG A 272 -28.12 -18.24 -6.00
N TYR A 273 -29.19 -18.77 -6.58
CA TYR A 273 -29.57 -18.59 -7.97
C TYR A 273 -30.73 -17.61 -8.17
N ASP A 274 -30.73 -16.98 -9.35
CA ASP A 274 -31.74 -16.08 -9.87
C ASP A 274 -33.05 -16.83 -10.11
N GLN A 275 -34.08 -16.49 -9.34
CA GLN A 275 -35.39 -17.15 -9.42
C GLN A 275 -36.15 -16.81 -10.70
N LEU A 276 -35.94 -15.62 -11.27
CA LEU A 276 -36.61 -15.20 -12.51
C LEU A 276 -36.03 -15.99 -13.70
N LYS A 277 -34.70 -16.12 -13.78
CA LYS A 277 -34.07 -16.99 -14.78
C LYS A 277 -34.45 -18.45 -14.58
N PHE A 278 -34.44 -18.96 -13.35
CA PHE A 278 -34.84 -20.33 -13.05
C PHE A 278 -36.31 -20.62 -13.45
N ALA A 279 -37.23 -19.68 -13.20
CA ALA A 279 -38.63 -19.81 -13.63
C ALA A 279 -38.81 -19.75 -15.15
N VAL A 280 -38.01 -18.96 -15.87
CA VAL A 280 -38.11 -18.78 -17.33
C VAL A 280 -37.46 -19.93 -18.12
N ASN A 281 -36.39 -20.56 -17.63
CA ASN A 281 -35.61 -21.53 -18.42
C ASN A 281 -35.12 -22.76 -17.64
N GLY A 282 -35.56 -22.96 -16.40
CA GLY A 282 -35.20 -24.12 -15.56
C GLY A 282 -33.74 -24.16 -15.09
N ARG A 283 -32.86 -23.21 -15.50
CA ARG A 283 -31.45 -23.21 -15.12
C ARG A 283 -31.21 -22.38 -13.87
N LYS A 284 -30.56 -22.99 -12.87
CA LYS A 284 -30.13 -22.33 -11.62
C LYS A 284 -28.91 -21.43 -11.89
N VAL A 285 -29.12 -20.29 -12.54
CA VAL A 285 -28.08 -19.28 -12.81
C VAL A 285 -27.73 -18.55 -11.51
N PRO A 286 -26.50 -18.60 -10.96
CA PRO A 286 -26.15 -17.90 -9.73
C PRO A 286 -26.35 -16.38 -9.83
N ARG A 287 -26.83 -15.74 -8.74
CA ARG A 287 -27.04 -14.28 -8.68
C ARG A 287 -25.72 -13.51 -8.75
N GLN A 288 -24.70 -14.05 -8.08
CA GLN A 288 -23.30 -13.63 -8.02
C GLN A 288 -22.45 -14.92 -7.95
N ARG A 289 -21.17 -14.83 -8.29
CA ARG A 289 -20.18 -15.91 -8.05
C ARG A 289 -18.96 -15.34 -7.34
N ALA A 290 -18.49 -16.02 -6.30
CA ALA A 290 -17.15 -15.81 -5.77
C ALA A 290 -16.14 -16.63 -6.57
N LEU A 291 -14.93 -16.12 -6.72
CA LEU A 291 -13.79 -16.85 -7.24
C LEU A 291 -12.97 -17.39 -6.06
N THR A 292 -12.62 -18.67 -6.11
CA THR A 292 -11.47 -19.24 -5.41
C THR A 292 -10.64 -19.99 -6.45
N ASN A 293 -9.34 -19.68 -6.53
CA ASN A 293 -8.38 -20.39 -7.37
C ASN A 293 -7.56 -21.32 -6.46
N ILE A 294 -7.52 -22.61 -6.80
CA ILE A 294 -6.66 -23.60 -6.14
C ILE A 294 -5.17 -23.27 -6.32
N ILE A 295 -4.37 -23.47 -5.28
CA ILE A 295 -2.95 -23.08 -5.24
C ILE A 295 -2.01 -24.20 -5.73
N GLY A 296 -2.36 -25.47 -5.51
CA GLY A 296 -1.54 -26.63 -5.86
C GLY A 296 -1.00 -26.64 -7.30
N PRO A 297 -1.84 -26.46 -8.35
CA PRO A 297 -1.36 -26.47 -9.73
C PRO A 297 -0.46 -25.27 -10.06
N GLN A 298 -0.69 -24.12 -9.39
CA GLN A 298 0.14 -22.92 -9.55
C GLN A 298 1.52 -23.11 -8.89
N LEU A 299 1.59 -23.83 -7.78
CA LEU A 299 2.86 -24.19 -7.14
C LEU A 299 3.64 -25.20 -8.00
N GLN A 300 2.99 -26.27 -8.46
CA GLN A 300 3.59 -27.24 -9.38
C GLN A 300 4.14 -26.56 -10.64
N ALA A 301 3.37 -25.64 -11.27
CA ALA A 301 3.77 -24.90 -12.47
C ALA A 301 5.10 -24.14 -12.32
N ILE A 302 5.47 -23.68 -11.12
CA ILE A 302 6.70 -22.92 -10.87
C ILE A 302 7.95 -23.82 -10.90
N TRP A 303 7.84 -25.11 -10.56
CA TRP A 303 8.97 -26.06 -10.57
C TRP A 303 9.24 -26.71 -11.94
N ARG A 304 8.35 -26.48 -12.92
CA ARG A 304 8.34 -27.15 -14.25
C ARG A 304 9.51 -26.78 -15.18
N THR A 305 10.37 -25.84 -14.79
CA THR A 305 11.59 -25.48 -15.53
C THR A 305 12.78 -25.32 -14.56
N PRO A 306 14.03 -25.63 -14.97
CA PRO A 306 15.20 -25.55 -14.10
C PRO A 306 15.43 -24.15 -13.51
N ALA A 307 15.09 -23.09 -14.26
CA ALA A 307 15.16 -21.72 -13.77
C ALA A 307 14.08 -21.41 -12.70
N GLY A 308 12.86 -21.92 -12.89
CA GLY A 308 11.78 -21.80 -11.92
C GLY A 308 12.04 -22.58 -10.63
N ALA A 309 12.57 -23.80 -10.76
CA ALA A 309 13.00 -24.66 -9.65
C ALA A 309 14.16 -24.04 -8.86
N LYS A 310 15.22 -23.53 -9.50
CA LYS A 310 16.29 -22.80 -8.80
C LYS A 310 15.76 -21.58 -8.05
N ALA A 311 14.84 -20.84 -8.65
CA ALA A 311 14.20 -19.71 -7.98
C ALA A 311 13.35 -20.11 -6.76
N MET A 312 12.93 -21.38 -6.64
CA MET A 312 12.25 -21.94 -5.46
C MET A 312 13.21 -22.41 -4.36
N LYS A 313 14.48 -22.70 -4.68
CA LYS A 313 15.51 -23.14 -3.72
C LYS A 313 16.17 -22.00 -2.95
N TYR A 314 15.85 -20.74 -3.27
CA TYR A 314 16.36 -19.56 -2.55
C TYR A 314 16.21 -19.69 -1.02
N ARG A 315 15.03 -20.13 -0.54
CA ARG A 315 14.79 -20.30 0.89
C ARG A 315 15.64 -21.41 1.52
N GLU A 316 15.72 -22.58 0.89
CA GLU A 316 16.61 -23.69 1.29
C GLU A 316 18.06 -23.19 1.38
N GLU A 317 18.57 -22.60 0.31
CA GLU A 317 19.93 -22.05 0.25
C GLU A 317 20.23 -21.02 1.33
N CYS A 318 19.32 -20.07 1.57
CA CYS A 318 19.50 -19.03 2.59
C CYS A 318 19.33 -19.59 4.00
N THR A 319 18.41 -20.54 4.21
CA THR A 319 18.23 -21.22 5.50
C THR A 319 19.48 -22.01 5.84
N ARG A 320 20.03 -22.81 4.92
CA ARG A 320 21.29 -23.53 5.14
C ARG A 320 22.44 -22.60 5.49
N LYS A 321 22.63 -21.49 4.76
CA LYS A 321 23.68 -20.48 5.05
C LYS A 321 23.51 -19.88 6.46
N ILE A 322 22.29 -19.50 6.84
CA ILE A 322 22.01 -18.97 8.18
C ILE A 322 22.22 -20.06 9.25
N MET A 323 21.83 -21.30 8.99
CA MET A 323 22.02 -22.41 9.94
C MET A 323 23.50 -22.80 10.10
N GLU A 324 24.30 -22.74 9.04
CA GLU A 324 25.76 -22.89 9.10
C GLU A 324 26.42 -21.80 9.97
N ASP A 325 26.00 -20.54 9.82
CA ASP A 325 26.41 -19.44 10.71
C ASP A 325 25.91 -19.62 12.17
N VAL A 326 24.75 -20.27 12.36
CA VAL A 326 24.13 -20.53 13.67
C VAL A 326 24.79 -21.68 14.43
N GLU A 327 25.19 -22.77 13.76
CA GLU A 327 25.82 -23.93 14.41
C GLU A 327 27.17 -23.57 15.05
N ILE A 328 27.87 -22.55 14.53
CA ILE A 328 29.05 -21.94 15.16
C ILE A 328 28.73 -21.35 16.56
N THR A 329 27.45 -21.07 16.85
CA THR A 329 26.94 -20.56 18.15
C THR A 329 26.35 -21.61 19.09
N ALA A 330 26.51 -22.92 18.82
CA ALA A 330 25.89 -24.04 19.56
C ALA A 330 26.31 -24.26 21.04
N ASN A 331 26.73 -23.21 21.76
CA ASN A 331 27.00 -23.17 23.20
C ASN A 331 25.97 -22.30 23.96
N GLY A 332 24.69 -22.35 23.58
CA GLY A 332 23.61 -21.66 24.28
C GLY A 332 23.59 -20.13 24.17
N LYS A 333 24.29 -19.55 23.17
CA LYS A 333 24.15 -18.13 22.82
C LYS A 333 22.97 -17.92 21.88
N LYS A 334 22.29 -16.77 22.00
CA LYS A 334 21.30 -16.32 21.01
C LYS A 334 21.98 -16.18 19.64
N VAL A 335 21.26 -16.56 18.59
CA VAL A 335 21.63 -16.29 17.20
C VAL A 335 21.87 -14.79 17.02
N ASN A 336 23.06 -14.44 16.53
CA ASN A 336 23.44 -13.05 16.29
C ASN A 336 23.18 -12.68 14.82
N ILE A 337 21.95 -12.26 14.51
CA ILE A 337 21.61 -11.68 13.21
C ILE A 337 22.20 -10.26 13.12
N PRO A 338 23.20 -9.98 12.27
CA PRO A 338 23.79 -8.65 12.17
C PRO A 338 22.91 -7.67 11.38
N VAL A 339 22.16 -8.19 10.40
CA VAL A 339 21.26 -7.46 9.50
C VAL A 339 20.02 -8.31 9.26
N PHE A 340 18.84 -7.73 9.42
CA PHE A 340 17.57 -8.35 9.05
C PHE A 340 17.22 -7.92 7.61
N SER A 341 17.09 -8.87 6.68
CA SER A 341 16.79 -8.58 5.26
C SER A 341 15.64 -9.39 4.65
N ASP A 342 15.14 -10.39 5.37
CA ASP A 342 14.02 -11.27 4.97
C ASP A 342 13.42 -11.99 6.19
N TYR A 343 12.26 -12.65 6.06
CA TYR A 343 11.58 -13.37 7.15
C TYR A 343 12.43 -14.52 7.72
N LEU A 344 13.36 -15.04 6.91
CA LEU A 344 14.33 -16.07 7.28
C LEU A 344 15.21 -15.68 8.47
N HIS A 345 15.37 -14.37 8.72
CA HIS A 345 16.14 -13.83 9.84
C HIS A 345 15.30 -13.62 11.10
N GLY A 346 13.98 -13.83 11.04
CA GLY A 346 13.08 -13.74 12.17
C GLY A 346 13.14 -14.97 13.06
N SER A 347 13.14 -14.80 14.38
CA SER A 347 13.20 -15.92 15.33
C SER A 347 12.06 -16.93 15.14
N GLU A 348 10.88 -16.51 14.70
CA GLU A 348 9.73 -17.40 14.46
C GLU A 348 10.04 -18.45 13.37
N TYR A 349 10.72 -18.04 12.29
CA TYR A 349 11.13 -18.93 11.22
C TYR A 349 12.27 -19.85 11.66
N LEU A 350 13.31 -19.29 12.29
CA LEU A 350 14.48 -20.05 12.73
C LEU A 350 14.13 -21.08 13.80
N GLU A 351 13.19 -20.77 14.70
CA GLU A 351 12.68 -21.76 15.66
C GLU A 351 11.78 -22.82 14.99
N ALA A 352 11.02 -22.48 13.95
CA ALA A 352 10.22 -23.45 13.20
C ALA A 352 11.11 -24.44 12.43
N VAL A 353 12.17 -23.96 11.76
CA VAL A 353 13.21 -24.82 11.15
C VAL A 353 13.90 -25.65 12.23
N GLY A 354 14.31 -25.05 13.35
CA GLY A 354 14.98 -25.74 14.46
C GLY A 354 14.14 -26.79 15.19
N ARG A 355 12.80 -26.78 15.04
CA ARG A 355 11.90 -27.84 15.52
C ARG A 355 11.67 -28.95 14.48
N GLY A 356 12.01 -28.72 13.22
CA GLY A 356 11.62 -29.59 12.09
C GLY A 356 10.23 -29.28 11.53
N ASP A 357 9.56 -28.22 11.99
CA ASP A 357 8.28 -27.77 11.43
C ASP A 357 8.43 -27.38 9.95
N ILE A 358 9.55 -26.75 9.59
CA ILE A 358 9.86 -26.36 8.21
C ILE A 358 11.11 -27.11 7.74
N THR A 359 10.94 -27.92 6.70
CA THR A 359 11.99 -28.68 6.01
C THR A 359 12.33 -28.05 4.66
N ASP A 360 13.50 -28.40 4.10
CA ASP A 360 13.99 -27.88 2.82
C ASP A 360 12.99 -28.05 1.66
N THR A 361 12.18 -29.12 1.69
CA THR A 361 11.16 -29.45 0.68
C THR A 361 9.79 -28.77 0.90
N ASP A 362 9.50 -28.18 2.05
CA ASP A 362 8.19 -27.55 2.29
C ASP A 362 7.98 -26.27 1.46
N THR A 363 6.73 -25.83 1.27
CA THR A 363 6.42 -24.54 0.63
C THR A 363 5.79 -23.57 1.63
N VAL A 364 6.48 -22.46 1.92
CA VAL A 364 5.98 -21.41 2.82
C VAL A 364 5.13 -20.40 2.04
N LEU A 365 3.96 -20.07 2.58
CA LEU A 365 3.00 -19.14 2.00
C LEU A 365 2.69 -17.97 2.94
N MET A 366 2.43 -16.80 2.36
CA MET A 366 1.65 -15.73 2.98
C MET A 366 0.29 -15.62 2.30
N LEU A 367 -0.76 -15.51 3.10
CA LEU A 367 -2.07 -15.01 2.68
C LEU A 367 -2.11 -13.48 2.87
N SER A 368 -2.64 -12.76 1.89
CA SER A 368 -2.99 -11.34 2.05
C SER A 368 -4.42 -11.12 1.57
N ILE A 369 -5.19 -10.29 2.27
CA ILE A 369 -6.61 -10.02 1.97
C ILE A 369 -6.97 -8.57 2.30
N ASP A 370 -7.68 -7.90 1.39
CA ASP A 370 -8.09 -6.50 1.52
C ASP A 370 -9.40 -6.21 0.73
N GLY A 371 -10.04 -5.08 1.04
CA GLY A 371 -11.28 -4.60 0.44
C GLY A 371 -11.05 -3.54 -0.65
N ALA A 372 -11.58 -3.78 -1.85
CA ALA A 372 -11.47 -2.90 -3.00
C ALA A 372 -12.81 -2.26 -3.38
N GLN A 373 -12.89 -0.92 -3.30
CA GLN A 373 -14.02 -0.14 -3.85
C GLN A 373 -13.77 0.16 -5.33
N LEU A 374 -14.57 -0.43 -6.23
CA LEU A 374 -14.33 -0.35 -7.68
C LEU A 374 -14.76 0.98 -8.33
N TYR A 375 -15.68 1.71 -7.71
CA TYR A 375 -16.19 3.00 -8.20
C TYR A 375 -16.35 4.04 -7.09
N ARG A 376 -15.70 5.19 -7.25
CA ARG A 376 -15.69 6.31 -6.28
C ARG A 376 -17.09 6.78 -5.84
N SER A 377 -18.08 6.71 -6.73
CA SER A 377 -19.42 7.27 -6.53
C SER A 377 -20.55 6.23 -6.49
N LYS A 378 -20.24 4.94 -6.30
CA LYS A 378 -21.23 3.85 -6.17
C LYS A 378 -20.77 2.83 -5.13
N GLN A 379 -21.69 2.28 -4.33
CA GLN A 379 -21.39 1.12 -3.50
C GLN A 379 -20.91 -0.02 -4.39
N SER A 380 -19.66 -0.43 -4.18
CA SER A 380 -18.94 -1.31 -5.10
C SER A 380 -17.83 -2.09 -4.41
N ASP A 381 -18.04 -2.36 -3.13
CA ASP A 381 -17.06 -2.94 -2.22
C ASP A 381 -16.97 -4.43 -2.52
N CYS A 382 -15.86 -4.87 -3.09
CA CYS A 382 -15.49 -6.27 -3.26
C CYS A 382 -14.24 -6.57 -2.43
N TRP A 383 -13.91 -7.84 -2.22
CA TRP A 383 -12.71 -8.23 -1.45
C TRP A 383 -11.86 -9.17 -2.30
N ILE A 384 -10.54 -9.02 -2.24
CA ILE A 384 -9.58 -9.83 -3.00
C ILE A 384 -8.60 -10.45 -2.00
N TYR A 385 -8.26 -11.72 -2.20
CA TYR A 385 -7.15 -12.35 -1.49
C TYR A 385 -6.13 -12.96 -2.44
N ILE A 386 -4.86 -12.93 -2.02
CA ILE A 386 -3.70 -13.40 -2.79
C ILE A 386 -2.84 -14.33 -1.94
N TRP A 387 -2.16 -15.25 -2.62
CA TRP A 387 -1.10 -16.07 -2.07
C TRP A 387 0.25 -15.55 -2.59
N VAL A 388 1.20 -15.35 -1.68
CA VAL A 388 2.59 -15.02 -2.01
C VAL A 388 3.48 -16.18 -1.59
N ASN A 389 4.24 -16.71 -2.54
CA ASN A 389 5.14 -17.83 -2.33
C ASN A 389 6.47 -17.34 -1.73
N TYR A 390 6.74 -17.72 -0.49
CA TYR A 390 7.87 -17.23 0.32
C TYR A 390 9.15 -18.06 0.14
N ASN A 391 9.12 -19.14 -0.66
CA ASN A 391 10.33 -19.89 -1.02
C ASN A 391 11.22 -19.11 -2.02
N ARG A 392 10.63 -18.20 -2.81
CA ARG A 392 11.32 -17.35 -3.81
C ARG A 392 12.01 -16.16 -3.16
N ALA A 393 13.01 -15.56 -3.82
CA ALA A 393 13.72 -14.37 -3.35
C ALA A 393 12.80 -13.12 -3.22
N PRO A 394 13.07 -12.18 -2.28
CA PRO A 394 12.25 -10.98 -2.07
C PRO A 394 12.10 -10.10 -3.32
N ASP A 395 13.15 -9.97 -4.13
CA ASP A 395 13.16 -9.18 -5.37
C ASP A 395 12.23 -9.76 -6.45
N ASN A 396 11.77 -11.00 -6.27
CA ASN A 396 11.00 -11.75 -7.24
C ASN A 396 9.58 -12.05 -6.75
N ARG A 397 9.39 -12.36 -5.45
CA ARG A 397 8.11 -12.88 -4.93
C ARG A 397 6.94 -11.88 -4.95
N TYR A 398 7.20 -10.57 -4.96
CA TYR A 398 6.16 -9.51 -5.01
C TYR A 398 5.89 -8.95 -6.41
N LYS A 399 6.56 -9.43 -7.45
CA LYS A 399 6.24 -9.09 -8.85
C LYS A 399 4.91 -9.75 -9.25
N LEU A 400 4.11 -9.09 -10.09
CA LEU A 400 2.76 -9.56 -10.48
C LEU A 400 2.74 -10.94 -11.18
N ALA A 401 3.88 -11.42 -11.69
CA ALA A 401 4.04 -12.77 -12.23
C ALA A 401 4.22 -13.86 -11.16
N SER A 402 4.62 -13.49 -9.93
CA SER A 402 4.92 -14.38 -8.80
C SER A 402 3.82 -14.41 -7.74
N ILE A 403 2.87 -13.47 -7.79
CA ILE A 403 1.70 -13.42 -6.91
C ILE A 403 0.56 -14.23 -7.55
N SER A 404 -0.01 -15.16 -6.79
CA SER A 404 -1.21 -15.91 -7.17
C SER A 404 -2.45 -15.23 -6.62
N VAL A 405 -3.46 -14.95 -7.46
CA VAL A 405 -4.77 -14.50 -6.95
C VAL A 405 -5.47 -15.70 -6.33
N GLY A 406 -5.69 -15.67 -5.02
CA GLY A 406 -6.37 -16.74 -4.29
C GLY A 406 -7.88 -16.69 -4.47
N GLY A 407 -8.47 -15.50 -4.47
CA GLY A 407 -9.91 -15.36 -4.73
C GLY A 407 -10.41 -13.92 -4.86
N VAL A 408 -11.65 -13.81 -5.35
CA VAL A 408 -12.40 -12.55 -5.53
C VAL A 408 -13.80 -12.75 -4.98
N ILE A 409 -14.15 -11.95 -3.97
CA ILE A 409 -15.43 -11.96 -3.27
C ILE A 409 -16.27 -10.79 -3.81
N PRO A 410 -17.42 -11.05 -4.45
CA PRO A 410 -18.20 -10.02 -5.14
C PRO A 410 -18.93 -9.09 -4.17
N GLY A 411 -19.08 -7.83 -4.58
CA GLY A 411 -19.82 -6.80 -3.84
C GLY A 411 -21.35 -6.84 -4.08
N PRO A 412 -22.08 -5.75 -3.75
CA PRO A 412 -21.59 -4.37 -3.53
C PRO A 412 -21.28 -3.99 -2.07
N GLN A 413 -21.42 -4.92 -1.12
CA GLN A 413 -21.25 -4.68 0.33
C GLN A 413 -20.16 -5.57 0.91
N LYS A 414 -19.51 -5.10 1.99
CA LYS A 414 -18.56 -5.90 2.77
C LYS A 414 -19.15 -7.27 3.20
N PRO A 415 -18.38 -8.37 3.14
CA PRO A 415 -18.82 -9.67 3.64
C PRO A 415 -19.24 -9.63 5.11
N LYS A 416 -20.41 -10.23 5.43
CA LYS A 416 -20.86 -10.39 6.83
C LYS A 416 -20.01 -11.40 7.60
N ASN A 417 -19.60 -12.47 6.91
CA ASN A 417 -18.81 -13.57 7.44
C ASN A 417 -17.67 -13.83 6.45
N LEU A 418 -16.52 -13.21 6.66
CA LEU A 418 -15.39 -13.26 5.71
C LEU A 418 -14.74 -14.65 5.66
N GLU A 419 -14.70 -15.35 6.80
CA GLU A 419 -14.17 -16.71 6.92
C GLU A 419 -14.93 -17.70 6.02
N SER A 420 -16.25 -17.53 5.86
CA SER A 420 -17.06 -18.35 4.94
C SER A 420 -16.68 -18.24 3.46
N PHE A 421 -15.94 -17.19 3.07
CA PHE A 421 -15.37 -17.03 1.72
C PHE A 421 -13.91 -17.47 1.64
N LEU A 422 -13.17 -17.40 2.75
CA LEU A 422 -11.81 -17.96 2.85
C LEU A 422 -11.83 -19.49 2.94
N PHE A 423 -12.90 -20.09 3.46
CA PHE A 423 -13.03 -21.53 3.73
C PHE A 423 -12.56 -22.40 2.56
N THR A 424 -13.05 -22.19 1.33
CA THR A 424 -12.66 -23.02 0.17
C THR A 424 -11.17 -22.89 -0.19
N GLY A 425 -10.56 -21.72 0.01
CA GLY A 425 -9.12 -21.52 -0.21
C GLY A 425 -8.26 -22.15 0.88
N LEU A 426 -8.72 -22.09 2.14
CA LEU A 426 -8.05 -22.70 3.29
C LEU A 426 -8.21 -24.23 3.31
N HIS A 427 -9.37 -24.75 2.88
CA HIS A 427 -9.64 -26.17 2.71
C HIS A 427 -8.63 -26.80 1.75
N HIS A 428 -8.44 -26.21 0.57
CA HIS A 428 -7.47 -26.68 -0.40
C HIS A 428 -6.02 -26.63 0.12
N VAL A 429 -5.67 -25.60 0.90
CA VAL A 429 -4.36 -25.54 1.57
C VAL A 429 -4.21 -26.65 2.61
N LEU A 430 -5.25 -26.96 3.38
CA LEU A 430 -5.22 -28.00 4.41
C LEU A 430 -5.25 -29.42 3.83
N ALA A 431 -6.00 -29.66 2.76
CA ALA A 431 -5.93 -30.89 1.98
C ALA A 431 -4.51 -31.17 1.48
N LEU A 432 -3.80 -30.14 0.99
CA LEU A 432 -2.38 -30.23 0.60
C LEU A 432 -1.39 -30.29 1.77
N ILE A 433 -1.81 -29.98 3.00
CA ILE A 433 -1.03 -30.21 4.23
C ILE A 433 -1.19 -31.66 4.72
N ASN A 434 -2.41 -32.19 4.60
CA ASN A 434 -2.81 -33.53 5.04
C ASN A 434 -2.30 -34.63 4.08
N GLU A 435 -2.50 -34.45 2.77
CA GLU A 435 -2.06 -35.42 1.74
C GLU A 435 -0.61 -35.19 1.29
N GLY A 436 -0.16 -33.93 1.29
CA GLY A 436 1.12 -33.49 0.72
C GLY A 436 1.04 -33.24 -0.79
N LEU A 437 1.64 -32.13 -1.25
CA LEU A 437 1.69 -31.77 -2.67
C LEU A 437 2.89 -32.45 -3.34
N VAL A 438 2.66 -33.31 -4.32
CA VAL A 438 3.74 -33.90 -5.12
C VAL A 438 4.26 -32.86 -6.11
N ILE A 439 5.57 -32.63 -6.10
CA ILE A 439 6.29 -31.71 -6.97
C ILE A 439 7.26 -32.49 -7.85
N TRP A 440 7.40 -32.08 -9.12
CA TRP A 440 8.53 -32.45 -9.98
C TRP A 440 9.54 -31.30 -10.02
N ASP A 441 10.76 -31.54 -9.53
CA ASP A 441 11.88 -30.62 -9.63
C ASP A 441 12.60 -30.82 -10.97
N ALA A 442 12.38 -29.89 -11.91
CA ALA A 442 13.06 -29.92 -13.21
C ALA A 442 14.57 -29.61 -13.14
N ASP A 443 15.09 -29.08 -12.03
CA ASP A 443 16.53 -28.82 -11.86
C ASP A 443 17.31 -30.06 -11.37
N THR A 444 16.75 -30.88 -10.48
CA THR A 444 17.39 -32.16 -10.07
C THR A 444 16.85 -33.40 -10.81
N LEU A 445 15.79 -33.24 -11.61
CA LEU A 445 15.06 -34.31 -12.31
C LEU A 445 14.53 -35.38 -11.33
N ARG A 446 13.83 -34.93 -10.29
CA ARG A 446 13.27 -35.79 -9.22
C ARG A 446 11.89 -35.34 -8.77
N THR A 447 11.06 -36.28 -8.36
CA THR A 447 9.85 -35.97 -7.57
C THR A 447 10.18 -35.85 -6.08
N PHE A 448 9.45 -34.99 -5.38
CA PHE A 448 9.42 -34.92 -3.92
C PHE A 448 8.03 -34.50 -3.43
N VAL A 449 7.77 -34.60 -2.12
CA VAL A 449 6.51 -34.14 -1.50
C VAL A 449 6.77 -32.88 -0.69
N SER A 450 6.09 -31.79 -1.05
CA SER A 450 6.02 -30.55 -0.26
C SER A 450 4.77 -30.61 0.61
N ARG A 451 4.90 -30.49 1.94
CA ARG A 451 3.76 -29.99 2.74
C ARG A 451 3.75 -28.46 2.60
N LEU A 452 2.60 -27.82 2.83
CA LEU A 452 2.49 -26.34 2.81
C LEU A 452 2.64 -25.78 4.23
N TYR A 453 3.19 -24.57 4.38
CA TYR A 453 3.32 -23.92 5.69
C TYR A 453 2.80 -22.49 5.62
N LEU A 454 1.85 -22.11 6.48
CA LEU A 454 1.31 -20.75 6.51
C LEU A 454 2.09 -19.86 7.49
N ALA A 455 2.96 -19.00 6.97
CA ALA A 455 3.71 -18.05 7.78
C ALA A 455 2.81 -16.91 8.28
N PHE A 456 2.17 -16.19 7.35
CA PHE A 456 1.46 -14.95 7.68
C PHE A 456 0.08 -14.87 7.02
N LEU A 457 -0.87 -14.29 7.74
CA LEU A 457 -2.08 -13.67 7.17
C LEU A 457 -1.97 -12.17 7.37
N THR A 458 -2.01 -11.40 6.28
CA THR A 458 -1.87 -9.94 6.28
C THR A 458 -3.15 -9.25 5.82
N ALA A 459 -3.54 -8.19 6.54
CA ALA A 459 -4.69 -7.35 6.25
C ALA A 459 -4.51 -5.97 6.93
N ASP A 460 -5.29 -4.99 6.48
CA ASP A 460 -5.44 -3.69 7.13
C ASP A 460 -6.03 -3.82 8.56
N GLY A 461 -6.25 -2.70 9.25
CA GLY A 461 -6.79 -2.71 10.62
C GLY A 461 -8.19 -3.35 10.70
N PRO A 462 -9.21 -2.73 10.08
CA PRO A 462 -10.55 -3.30 9.88
C PRO A 462 -10.59 -4.77 9.45
N GLY A 463 -9.98 -5.14 8.33
CA GLY A 463 -10.00 -6.49 7.77
C GLY A 463 -9.41 -7.53 8.72
N MET A 464 -8.27 -7.21 9.35
CA MET A 464 -7.65 -8.11 10.34
C MET A 464 -8.61 -8.47 11.47
N THR A 465 -9.39 -7.51 11.99
CA THR A 465 -10.35 -7.75 13.08
C THR A 465 -11.51 -8.66 12.70
N THR A 466 -11.77 -8.88 11.41
CA THR A 466 -12.80 -9.84 10.94
C THR A 466 -12.30 -11.28 10.83
N ILE A 467 -10.98 -11.50 10.93
CA ILE A 467 -10.32 -12.80 10.68
C ILE A 467 -9.57 -13.31 11.92
N ASN A 468 -8.88 -12.44 12.66
CA ASN A 468 -8.06 -12.86 13.81
C ASN A 468 -8.87 -13.19 15.09
N GLY A 469 -10.19 -12.99 15.06
CA GLY A 469 -11.09 -13.25 16.19
C GLY A 469 -10.96 -12.29 17.37
N LEU A 470 -10.22 -11.18 17.24
CA LEU A 470 -10.02 -10.18 18.29
C LEU A 470 -10.98 -8.99 18.17
N VAL A 471 -11.18 -8.28 19.29
CA VAL A 471 -11.98 -7.05 19.32
C VAL A 471 -11.33 -5.94 18.48
N GLY A 472 -12.19 -5.07 17.94
CA GLY A 472 -11.76 -3.87 17.21
C GLY A 472 -11.01 -2.85 18.07
N HIS A 473 -10.54 -1.80 17.39
CA HIS A 473 -9.65 -0.76 17.93
C HIS A 473 -10.18 0.01 19.16
N SER A 474 -11.47 -0.11 19.49
CA SER A 474 -12.14 0.51 20.65
C SER A 474 -12.28 -0.41 21.87
N GLY A 475 -11.92 -1.69 21.76
CA GLY A 475 -12.07 -2.68 22.82
C GLY A 475 -11.02 -2.56 23.93
N ALA A 476 -11.34 -3.09 25.12
CA ALA A 476 -10.47 -2.98 26.29
C ALA A 476 -9.06 -3.57 26.09
N GLN A 477 -8.93 -4.60 25.25
CA GLN A 477 -7.66 -5.20 24.80
C GLN A 477 -7.53 -5.02 23.27
N HIS A 478 -7.45 -3.78 22.80
CA HIS A 478 -7.45 -3.40 21.38
C HIS A 478 -6.19 -3.81 20.58
N CYS A 479 -5.15 -4.36 21.23
CA CYS A 479 -3.87 -4.62 20.57
C CYS A 479 -3.93 -5.94 19.78
N ARG A 480 -3.97 -5.87 18.44
CA ARG A 480 -4.03 -7.06 17.57
C ARG A 480 -2.86 -8.05 17.70
N LEU A 481 -1.74 -7.61 18.29
CA LEU A 481 -0.58 -8.46 18.60
C LEU A 481 -0.66 -9.13 19.98
N TYR A 482 -1.74 -8.89 20.74
CA TYR A 482 -2.06 -9.53 22.01
C TYR A 482 -1.06 -9.33 23.16
N CYS A 483 -0.41 -8.16 23.23
CA CYS A 483 0.56 -7.82 24.29
C CYS A 483 -0.02 -7.72 25.73
N GLY A 484 -1.34 -7.82 25.89
CA GLY A 484 -2.04 -7.79 27.18
C GLY A 484 -2.26 -6.41 27.80
N MET A 485 -1.87 -5.31 27.14
CA MET A 485 -2.17 -3.95 27.61
C MET A 485 -3.66 -3.65 27.53
N LYS A 486 -4.29 -3.50 28.70
CA LYS A 486 -5.63 -2.93 28.81
C LYS A 486 -5.59 -1.42 28.54
N GLY A 487 -6.52 -0.93 27.73
CA GLY A 487 -6.71 0.50 27.49
C GLY A 487 -7.49 1.20 28.62
N ARG A 488 -7.57 2.54 28.50
CA ARG A 488 -8.36 3.42 29.38
C ARG A 488 -9.75 3.66 28.81
N LEU A 489 -10.80 3.32 29.56
CA LEU A 489 -12.18 3.60 29.17
C LEU A 489 -12.49 5.11 29.23
N LYS A 490 -12.86 5.72 28.11
CA LYS A 490 -13.44 7.06 28.13
C LYS A 490 -14.89 6.97 28.67
N PRO A 491 -15.22 7.60 29.82
CA PRO A 491 -16.53 7.51 30.45
C PRO A 491 -17.68 7.86 29.49
N GLY A 492 -18.81 7.16 29.61
CA GLY A 492 -20.01 7.39 28.80
C GLY A 492 -19.93 6.98 27.32
N THR A 493 -18.77 6.50 26.83
CA THR A 493 -18.60 6.15 25.40
C THR A 493 -18.43 4.66 25.11
N GLY A 494 -18.03 3.85 26.09
CA GLY A 494 -17.64 2.46 25.89
C GLY A 494 -16.31 2.25 25.15
N ILE A 495 -15.65 3.32 24.68
CA ILE A 495 -14.40 3.26 23.91
C ILE A 495 -13.20 3.25 24.86
N TYR A 496 -12.28 2.32 24.64
CA TYR A 496 -11.00 2.24 25.32
C TYR A 496 -9.86 2.79 24.45
N TYR A 497 -8.94 3.55 25.05
CA TYR A 497 -7.78 4.15 24.39
C TYR A 497 -6.44 3.65 24.98
N PRO A 498 -5.38 3.44 24.18
CA PRO A 498 -4.03 3.03 24.61
C PRO A 498 -3.24 4.06 25.45
N ALA A 499 -3.89 4.93 26.22
CA ALA A 499 -3.17 5.85 27.10
C ALA A 499 -2.43 5.07 28.21
N CYS A 500 -1.10 5.01 28.09
CA CYS A 500 -0.21 4.39 29.07
C CYS A 500 -0.36 5.09 30.42
N LEU A 501 -0.38 6.42 30.39
CA LEU A 501 -0.52 7.27 31.58
C LEU A 501 -1.99 7.38 32.01
N LEU A 502 -2.27 7.06 33.27
CA LEU A 502 -3.55 7.28 33.93
C LEU A 502 -3.94 8.77 33.85
N PRO A 503 -5.17 9.12 33.44
CA PRO A 503 -5.61 10.52 33.42
C PRO A 503 -5.73 11.08 34.84
N LEU A 504 -5.53 12.39 35.01
CA LEU A 504 -5.77 13.06 36.29
C LEU A 504 -7.27 13.12 36.60
N ASN A 505 -7.61 13.01 37.89
CA ASN A 505 -8.99 13.03 38.41
C ASN A 505 -9.91 11.95 37.80
N TYR A 506 -9.35 10.79 37.46
CA TYR A 506 -10.04 9.70 36.76
C TYR A 506 -10.52 8.60 37.71
N ALA A 507 -11.83 8.47 37.86
CA ALA A 507 -12.50 7.52 38.77
C ALA A 507 -13.33 6.44 38.04
N GLN A 508 -12.89 6.01 36.85
CA GLN A 508 -13.66 5.05 36.03
C GLN A 508 -13.42 3.61 36.49
N ALA A 509 -14.42 3.03 37.16
CA ALA A 509 -14.41 1.65 37.63
C ALA A 509 -13.95 0.65 36.55
N GLY A 510 -13.15 -0.35 36.96
CA GLY A 510 -12.57 -1.36 36.06
C GLY A 510 -11.45 -0.86 35.13
N SER A 511 -11.05 0.41 35.20
CA SER A 511 -10.03 1.01 34.30
C SER A 511 -8.92 1.81 35.01
N MET A 512 -8.95 1.87 36.35
CA MET A 512 -7.99 2.62 37.19
C MET A 512 -6.66 1.86 37.46
N HIS A 513 -6.18 1.05 36.51
CA HIS A 513 -4.89 0.37 36.67
C HIS A 513 -3.71 1.36 36.72
N PRO A 514 -2.54 1.00 37.27
CA PRO A 514 -1.35 1.85 37.23
C PRO A 514 -0.93 2.30 35.83
N ASP A 515 0.02 3.24 35.77
CA ASP A 515 0.67 3.63 34.51
C ASP A 515 1.36 2.40 33.87
N VAL A 516 1.31 2.31 32.53
CA VAL A 516 1.91 1.19 31.79
C VAL A 516 3.31 1.58 31.31
N ASN A 517 4.34 0.85 31.71
CA ASN A 517 5.66 1.00 31.09
C ASN A 517 5.66 0.36 29.69
N ILE A 518 5.57 1.21 28.67
CA ILE A 518 5.53 0.81 27.26
C ILE A 518 6.82 0.14 26.79
N PHE A 519 7.97 0.45 27.39
CA PHE A 519 9.26 -0.20 27.09
C PHE A 519 9.26 -1.65 27.56
N GLU A 520 8.96 -1.90 28.84
CA GLU A 520 8.81 -3.25 29.40
C GLU A 520 7.76 -4.06 28.64
N LEU A 521 6.62 -3.44 28.30
CA LEU A 521 5.56 -4.09 27.50
C LEU A 521 6.09 -4.56 26.14
N SER A 522 6.90 -3.75 25.47
CA SER A 522 7.47 -4.06 24.14
C SER A 522 8.58 -5.12 24.18
N LEU A 523 9.13 -5.43 25.37
CA LEU A 523 10.21 -6.41 25.57
C LEU A 523 9.73 -7.75 26.17
N ARG A 524 8.42 -7.93 26.39
CA ARG A 524 7.87 -9.22 26.84
C ARG A 524 8.11 -10.31 25.80
N ASP A 525 8.39 -11.53 26.27
CA ASP A 525 8.50 -12.68 25.37
C ASP A 525 7.16 -12.94 24.69
N TYR A 526 7.17 -13.03 23.36
CA TYR A 526 5.97 -13.29 22.58
C TYR A 526 5.32 -14.64 22.94
N LYS A 527 6.07 -15.59 23.49
CA LYS A 527 5.57 -16.87 24.02
C LYS A 527 4.66 -16.69 25.23
N GLU A 528 4.83 -15.63 26.03
CA GLU A 528 3.88 -15.27 27.09
C GLU A 528 2.56 -14.74 26.51
N ALA A 529 2.63 -13.94 25.43
CA ALA A 529 1.43 -13.45 24.73
C ALA A 529 0.65 -14.62 24.08
N ILE A 530 1.33 -15.56 23.43
CA ILE A 530 0.74 -16.80 22.88
C ILE A 530 0.08 -17.63 24.00
N LYS A 531 0.76 -17.82 25.14
CA LYS A 531 0.22 -18.56 26.29
C LYS A 531 -1.01 -17.87 26.89
N SER A 532 -0.97 -16.54 27.02
CA SER A 532 -2.11 -15.77 27.49
C SER A 532 -3.27 -15.79 26.50
N TYR A 533 -3.01 -15.78 25.19
CA TYR A 533 -4.05 -15.89 24.16
C TYR A 533 -4.80 -17.21 24.26
N HIS A 534 -4.09 -18.34 24.28
CA HIS A 534 -4.74 -19.67 24.35
C HIS A 534 -5.55 -19.86 25.63
N LYS A 535 -5.02 -19.45 26.80
CA LYS A 535 -5.80 -19.46 28.06
C LYS A 535 -7.08 -18.62 27.92
N ASN A 536 -6.95 -17.40 27.43
CA ASN A 536 -8.06 -16.45 27.35
C ASN A 536 -9.09 -16.86 26.28
N LEU A 537 -8.67 -17.57 25.24
CA LEU A 537 -9.55 -18.17 24.23
C LEU A 537 -10.38 -19.30 24.84
N HIS A 538 -9.75 -20.19 25.61
CA HIS A 538 -10.44 -21.24 26.36
C HIS A 538 -11.49 -20.65 27.32
N GLU A 539 -11.11 -19.64 28.12
CA GLU A 539 -12.05 -18.91 28.97
C GLU A 539 -13.24 -18.36 28.18
N VAL A 540 -13.05 -17.82 26.96
CA VAL A 540 -14.15 -17.34 26.11
C VAL A 540 -15.00 -18.49 25.54
N GLN A 541 -14.39 -19.60 25.14
CA GLN A 541 -15.10 -20.78 24.62
C GLN A 541 -16.02 -21.41 25.68
N GLU A 542 -15.57 -21.52 26.94
CA GLU A 542 -16.34 -22.03 28.08
C GLU A 542 -17.49 -21.11 28.55
N SER A 543 -17.98 -20.18 27.73
CA SER A 543 -19.01 -19.20 28.14
C SER A 543 -20.42 -19.83 28.16
N PRO A 544 -21.04 -20.05 29.33
CA PRO A 544 -22.31 -20.78 29.42
C PRO A 544 -23.53 -19.97 28.94
N ASN A 545 -23.40 -18.65 28.78
CA ASN A 545 -24.49 -17.77 28.34
C ASN A 545 -23.93 -16.43 27.78
N PRO A 546 -24.75 -15.66 27.04
CA PRO A 546 -24.34 -14.39 26.44
C PRO A 546 -23.82 -13.34 27.43
N THR A 547 -24.26 -13.34 28.69
CA THR A 547 -23.77 -12.40 29.72
C THR A 547 -22.33 -12.71 30.12
N GLN A 548 -22.04 -13.99 30.39
CA GLN A 548 -20.67 -14.44 30.66
C GLN A 548 -19.76 -14.26 29.44
N TYR A 549 -20.25 -14.56 28.22
CA TYR A 549 -19.53 -14.27 26.98
C TYR A 549 -19.15 -12.80 26.85
N ARG A 550 -20.08 -11.86 27.07
CA ARG A 550 -19.81 -10.41 27.05
C ARG A 550 -18.75 -10.00 28.08
N ALA A 551 -18.83 -10.53 29.30
CA ALA A 551 -17.87 -10.24 30.36
C ALA A 551 -16.46 -10.78 30.05
N ARG A 552 -16.35 -12.03 29.59
CA ARG A 552 -15.08 -12.64 29.22
C ARG A 552 -14.47 -11.98 27.98
N ARG A 553 -15.26 -11.70 26.94
CA ARG A 553 -14.86 -10.90 25.76
C ARG A 553 -14.34 -9.50 26.12
N LEU A 554 -14.93 -8.83 27.12
CA LEU A 554 -14.44 -7.53 27.61
C LEU A 554 -13.13 -7.67 28.42
N LYS A 555 -12.96 -8.75 29.18
CA LYS A 555 -11.72 -9.07 29.92
C LYS A 555 -10.56 -9.38 28.96
N THR A 556 -10.81 -10.21 27.94
CA THR A 556 -9.78 -10.83 27.10
C THR A 556 -9.53 -10.14 25.77
N GLY A 557 -10.50 -9.40 25.24
CA GLY A 557 -10.45 -8.91 23.85
C GLY A 557 -10.64 -9.99 22.78
N ILE A 558 -11.03 -11.21 23.16
CA ILE A 558 -11.30 -12.30 22.22
C ILE A 558 -12.80 -12.38 21.96
N VAL A 559 -13.18 -12.42 20.68
CA VAL A 559 -14.55 -12.59 20.19
C VAL A 559 -14.81 -14.06 19.88
N LYS A 560 -13.88 -14.71 19.17
CA LYS A 560 -14.00 -16.10 18.72
C LYS A 560 -12.61 -16.70 18.43
N PRO A 561 -12.47 -18.03 18.33
CA PRO A 561 -11.33 -18.61 17.62
C PRO A 561 -11.33 -18.13 16.15
N THR A 562 -10.14 -18.01 15.57
CA THR A 562 -9.98 -17.72 14.13
C THR A 562 -10.11 -19.01 13.33
N ILE A 563 -10.60 -18.92 12.08
CA ILE A 563 -10.60 -20.05 11.14
C ILE A 563 -9.20 -20.69 10.95
N LEU A 564 -8.12 -19.95 11.20
CA LEU A 564 -6.75 -20.49 11.16
C LEU A 564 -6.45 -21.50 12.29
N SER A 565 -7.29 -21.60 13.33
CA SER A 565 -7.19 -22.63 14.39
C SER A 565 -7.52 -24.06 13.89
N ALA A 566 -7.80 -24.22 12.60
CA ALA A 566 -7.85 -25.51 11.91
C ALA A 566 -6.47 -26.04 11.46
N PHE A 567 -5.45 -25.17 11.38
CA PHE A 567 -4.12 -25.58 10.94
C PHE A 567 -3.41 -26.41 12.01
N PRO A 568 -2.71 -27.50 11.64
CA PRO A 568 -1.78 -28.18 12.52
C PRO A 568 -0.70 -27.21 13.05
N SER A 569 -0.32 -27.38 14.32
CA SER A 569 0.64 -26.49 15.00
C SER A 569 2.05 -26.54 14.42
N ASP A 570 2.41 -27.63 13.75
CA ASP A 570 3.67 -27.77 12.97
C ASP A 570 3.58 -27.14 11.58
N ARG A 571 2.44 -26.56 11.17
CA ARG A 571 2.17 -26.11 9.79
C ARG A 571 1.65 -24.66 9.66
N ILE A 572 1.68 -23.90 10.76
CA ILE A 572 1.39 -22.46 10.81
C ILE A 572 2.30 -21.79 11.86
N PHE A 573 2.67 -20.52 11.69
CA PHE A 573 3.26 -19.77 12.81
C PHE A 573 2.23 -19.62 13.95
N PRO A 574 2.65 -19.66 15.23
CA PRO A 574 1.72 -19.70 16.37
C PRO A 574 0.70 -18.56 16.35
N ILE A 575 -0.56 -18.85 16.70
CA ILE A 575 -1.62 -17.84 16.81
C ILE A 575 -1.45 -17.06 18.14
N PRO A 576 -1.54 -15.71 18.17
CA PRO A 576 -1.88 -14.78 17.09
C PRO A 576 -0.65 -14.21 16.34
N GLY A 577 0.54 -14.79 16.52
CA GLY A 577 1.80 -14.35 15.89
C GLY A 577 1.86 -14.43 14.37
N CYS A 578 1.02 -15.28 13.75
CA CYS A 578 0.77 -15.32 12.30
C CYS A 578 0.06 -14.06 11.75
N PHE A 579 -0.41 -13.16 12.60
CA PHE A 579 -1.03 -11.89 12.23
C PHE A 579 -0.07 -10.71 12.51
N PRO A 580 0.91 -10.42 11.63
CA PRO A 580 1.83 -9.31 11.83
C PRO A 580 1.10 -7.96 11.78
N ALA A 581 1.75 -6.92 12.32
CA ALA A 581 1.33 -5.55 12.06
C ALA A 581 1.50 -5.19 10.57
N ASP A 582 0.73 -4.23 10.10
CA ASP A 582 0.96 -3.60 8.80
C ASP A 582 1.60 -2.23 9.01
N LEU A 583 2.85 -2.11 8.57
CA LEU A 583 3.61 -0.86 8.62
C LEU A 583 3.12 0.14 7.56
N MET A 584 2.49 -0.32 6.46
CA MET A 584 2.01 0.54 5.37
C MET A 584 0.88 1.46 5.86
N HIS A 585 -0.26 0.92 6.30
CA HIS A 585 -1.35 1.75 6.81
C HIS A 585 -0.93 2.52 8.08
N LEU A 586 -0.04 1.97 8.91
CA LEU A 586 0.47 2.66 10.09
C LEU A 586 1.19 3.96 9.73
N ALA A 587 2.23 3.86 8.90
CA ALA A 587 3.09 4.98 8.53
C ALA A 587 2.45 5.91 7.49
N ALA A 588 1.73 5.36 6.51
CA ALA A 588 1.26 6.14 5.36
C ALA A 588 -0.14 6.77 5.53
N LEU A 589 -0.90 6.40 6.56
CA LEU A 589 -2.27 6.90 6.78
C LEU A 589 -2.57 7.22 8.26
N ASN A 590 -2.39 6.26 9.17
CA ASN A 590 -2.83 6.40 10.56
C ASN A 590 -2.03 7.44 11.38
N LEU A 591 -0.70 7.44 11.27
CA LEU A 591 0.15 8.45 11.91
C LEU A 591 0.04 9.83 11.23
N PRO A 592 0.02 9.94 9.88
CA PRO A 592 -0.26 11.19 9.18
C PRO A 592 -1.57 11.87 9.58
N ASP A 593 -2.68 11.13 9.65
CA ASP A 593 -3.97 11.72 10.05
C ASP A 593 -3.94 12.27 11.48
N LEU A 594 -3.34 11.53 12.42
CA LEU A 594 -3.19 11.98 13.80
C LEU A 594 -2.35 13.26 13.90
N LEU A 595 -1.15 13.27 13.31
CA LEU A 595 -0.23 14.41 13.39
C LEU A 595 -0.80 15.64 12.68
N LEU A 596 -1.35 15.48 11.47
CA LEU A 596 -1.93 16.60 10.72
C LEU A 596 -3.23 17.10 11.37
N SER A 597 -4.02 16.22 12.01
CA SER A 597 -5.20 16.66 12.78
C SER A 597 -4.84 17.42 14.06
N LEU A 598 -3.73 17.06 14.71
CA LEU A 598 -3.18 17.81 15.85
C LEU A 598 -2.66 19.17 15.39
N TRP A 599 -1.78 19.21 14.39
CA TRP A 599 -1.15 20.45 13.93
C TRP A 599 -2.11 21.41 13.23
N ARG A 600 -3.20 20.93 12.62
CA ARG A 600 -4.31 21.76 12.11
C ARG A 600 -5.31 22.17 13.19
N GLY A 601 -5.20 21.63 14.40
CA GLY A 601 -6.17 21.84 15.48
C GLY A 601 -7.56 21.30 15.17
N THR A 602 -7.70 20.36 14.23
CA THR A 602 -9.00 19.78 13.81
C THR A 602 -9.48 18.64 14.70
N MET A 603 -8.62 18.08 15.56
CA MET A 603 -9.03 17.16 16.63
C MET A 603 -10.19 17.74 17.45
N THR A 604 -11.14 16.91 17.88
CA THR A 604 -12.25 17.32 18.74
C THR A 604 -11.71 17.91 20.05
N CYS A 605 -12.11 19.14 20.38
CA CYS A 605 -11.82 19.77 21.66
C CYS A 605 -13.00 19.51 22.59
N GLU A 606 -12.79 18.71 23.64
CA GLU A 606 -13.87 18.30 24.53
C GLU A 606 -14.04 19.27 25.70
N ALA A 607 -15.15 19.14 26.44
CA ALA A 607 -15.38 19.95 27.63
C ALA A 607 -14.25 19.75 28.66
N GLY A 608 -13.73 20.86 29.20
CA GLY A 608 -12.53 20.83 30.04
C GLY A 608 -11.20 20.81 29.28
N ASP A 609 -11.19 21.08 27.97
CA ASP A 609 -10.00 21.50 27.22
C ASP A 609 -10.25 22.81 26.46
N ASN A 610 -9.19 23.44 25.96
CA ASN A 610 -9.26 24.69 25.19
C ASN A 610 -8.19 24.70 24.09
N ARG A 611 -8.63 24.83 22.81
CA ARG A 611 -7.77 24.94 21.63
C ARG A 611 -6.74 26.08 21.68
N ALA A 612 -6.96 27.12 22.50
CA ALA A 612 -5.97 28.16 22.74
C ALA A 612 -4.68 27.63 23.42
N THR A 613 -4.78 26.51 24.15
CA THR A 613 -3.64 25.84 24.81
C THR A 613 -2.90 24.84 23.91
N TRP A 614 -3.27 24.74 22.63
CA TRP A 614 -2.67 23.82 21.66
C TRP A 614 -1.57 24.54 20.88
N ASP A 615 -0.41 24.73 21.51
CA ASP A 615 0.74 25.43 20.92
C ASP A 615 1.40 24.66 19.75
N TRP A 616 1.10 23.38 19.60
CA TRP A 616 1.42 22.58 18.41
C TRP A 616 0.51 22.85 17.20
N ALA A 617 -0.61 23.57 17.35
CA ALA A 617 -1.64 23.72 16.32
C ALA A 617 -1.31 24.81 15.27
N VAL A 618 -0.11 24.76 14.70
CA VAL A 618 0.45 25.78 13.80
C VAL A 618 -0.34 26.00 12.50
N PHE A 619 -1.03 24.96 12.02
CA PHE A 619 -1.91 25.01 10.83
C PHE A 619 -3.37 25.31 11.18
N ARG A 620 -3.66 25.79 12.40
CA ARG A 620 -4.95 26.40 12.74
C ARG A 620 -5.16 27.72 11.98
N ASP A 621 -4.08 28.42 11.66
CA ASP A 621 -4.12 29.54 10.73
C ASP A 621 -4.23 29.04 9.28
N LEU A 622 -5.29 29.46 8.59
CA LEU A 622 -5.59 29.04 7.23
C LEU A 622 -4.65 29.65 6.18
N GLN A 623 -4.04 30.81 6.43
CA GLN A 623 -3.01 31.39 5.56
C GLN A 623 -1.72 30.58 5.68
N VAL A 624 -1.28 30.26 6.90
CA VAL A 624 -0.10 29.41 7.15
C VAL A 624 -0.28 28.02 6.50
N TRP A 625 -1.46 27.40 6.66
CA TRP A 625 -1.77 26.12 6.02
C TRP A 625 -1.76 26.19 4.48
N ARG A 626 -2.28 27.27 3.88
CA ARG A 626 -2.26 27.49 2.42
C ARG A 626 -0.88 27.78 1.86
N GLU A 627 -0.06 28.55 2.58
CA GLU A 627 1.34 28.83 2.21
C GLU A 627 2.17 27.54 2.26
N HIS A 628 2.15 26.84 3.39
CA HIS A 628 2.79 25.53 3.55
C HIS A 628 2.32 24.53 2.48
N GLY A 629 1.03 24.52 2.16
CA GLY A 629 0.47 23.70 1.10
C GLY A 629 1.07 23.98 -0.29
N ARG A 630 1.31 25.25 -0.62
CA ARG A 630 2.03 25.65 -1.85
C ARG A 630 3.51 25.25 -1.80
N GLN A 631 4.16 25.32 -0.64
CA GLN A 631 5.56 24.92 -0.46
C GLN A 631 5.75 23.40 -0.66
N VAL A 632 4.83 22.57 -0.16
CA VAL A 632 4.81 21.12 -0.43
C VAL A 632 4.72 20.85 -1.94
N ALA A 633 3.81 21.53 -2.65
CA ALA A 633 3.67 21.36 -4.10
C ALA A 633 4.92 21.83 -4.87
N ALA A 634 5.54 22.94 -4.45
CA ALA A 634 6.75 23.49 -5.05
C ALA A 634 7.99 22.56 -4.94
N ALA A 635 8.00 21.65 -3.96
CA ALA A 635 9.05 20.63 -3.84
C ALA A 635 9.09 19.66 -5.04
N THR A 636 8.01 19.56 -5.85
CA THR A 636 7.90 18.67 -7.01
C THR A 636 9.08 18.75 -7.99
N ALA A 637 9.57 19.95 -8.30
CA ALA A 637 10.70 20.13 -9.23
C ALA A 637 12.04 19.56 -8.71
N TYR A 638 12.12 19.28 -7.41
CA TYR A 638 13.29 18.73 -6.72
C TYR A 638 13.16 17.24 -6.40
N LEU A 639 12.02 16.63 -6.72
CA LEU A 639 11.75 15.19 -6.56
C LEU A 639 11.98 14.46 -7.91
N PRO A 640 13.02 13.62 -8.04
CA PRO A 640 13.29 12.81 -9.24
C PRO A 640 12.07 12.04 -9.74
N THR A 641 12.06 11.60 -11.01
CA THR A 641 11.02 10.70 -11.57
C THR A 641 10.84 9.45 -10.71
N SER A 642 11.94 8.94 -10.16
CA SER A 642 12.00 7.80 -9.24
C SER A 642 11.22 7.97 -7.92
N TYR A 643 10.54 9.10 -7.71
CA TYR A 643 9.63 9.39 -6.60
C TYR A 643 8.16 9.32 -7.04
N ASP A 644 7.89 8.62 -8.15
CA ASP A 644 6.56 8.25 -8.66
C ASP A 644 5.60 9.46 -8.69
N ARG A 645 4.57 9.44 -7.84
CA ARG A 645 3.66 10.56 -7.58
C ARG A 645 4.25 11.47 -6.49
N PRO A 646 4.70 12.70 -6.83
CA PRO A 646 5.06 13.69 -5.83
C PRO A 646 3.83 14.16 -5.03
N PRO A 647 4.00 14.64 -3.79
CA PRO A 647 2.91 15.12 -2.97
C PRO A 647 2.27 16.38 -3.56
N ARG A 648 0.99 16.31 -3.89
CA ARG A 648 0.20 17.49 -4.31
C ARG A 648 0.01 18.46 -3.13
N ASN A 649 -0.50 19.67 -3.39
CA ASN A 649 -0.83 20.63 -2.32
C ASN A 649 -1.80 19.99 -1.29
N PRO A 650 -1.38 19.72 -0.04
CA PRO A 650 -2.25 19.09 0.95
C PRO A 650 -3.39 20.01 1.39
N ALA A 651 -3.20 21.33 1.36
CA ALA A 651 -4.27 22.28 1.71
C ALA A 651 -5.46 22.24 0.73
N GLU A 652 -5.24 21.76 -0.50
CA GLU A 652 -6.29 21.51 -1.48
C GLU A 652 -6.74 20.05 -1.53
N LYS A 653 -5.79 19.09 -1.44
CA LYS A 653 -6.02 17.70 -1.87
C LYS A 653 -6.09 16.67 -0.73
N ILE A 654 -5.75 17.02 0.52
CA ILE A 654 -5.72 16.07 1.65
C ILE A 654 -7.06 15.34 1.83
N ASN A 655 -8.17 16.08 1.72
CA ASN A 655 -9.54 15.56 1.86
C ASN A 655 -10.14 14.97 0.58
N SER A 656 -9.45 15.03 -0.57
CA SER A 656 -10.06 14.77 -1.89
C SER A 656 -9.39 13.64 -2.69
N GLY A 657 -8.68 12.74 -2.02
CA GLY A 657 -8.02 11.57 -2.61
C GLY A 657 -6.49 11.64 -2.61
N TYR A 658 -5.90 12.15 -1.53
CA TYR A 658 -4.46 12.06 -1.24
C TYR A 658 -4.05 10.59 -1.02
N LYS A 659 -2.92 10.16 -1.57
CA LYS A 659 -2.48 8.75 -1.53
C LYS A 659 -1.40 8.49 -0.48
N ALA A 660 -1.30 7.22 -0.05
CA ALA A 660 -0.30 6.73 0.90
C ALA A 660 1.14 7.20 0.59
N VAL A 661 1.58 7.07 -0.67
CA VAL A 661 2.92 7.52 -1.12
C VAL A 661 3.13 9.04 -1.01
N GLU A 662 2.07 9.83 -1.17
CA GLU A 662 2.12 11.29 -1.00
C GLU A 662 2.26 11.66 0.48
N TYR A 663 1.57 10.97 1.39
CA TYR A 663 1.77 11.16 2.84
C TYR A 663 3.18 10.77 3.29
N LEU A 664 3.70 9.63 2.81
CA LEU A 664 5.06 9.20 3.15
C LEU A 664 6.12 10.20 2.68
N THR A 665 5.98 10.70 1.45
CA THR A 665 6.91 11.68 0.88
C THR A 665 6.76 13.05 1.55
N TYR A 666 5.54 13.49 1.80
CA TYR A 666 5.27 14.75 2.48
C TYR A 666 5.84 14.76 3.91
N LEU A 667 5.49 13.78 4.76
CA LEU A 667 5.90 13.82 6.17
C LEU A 667 7.32 13.32 6.39
N PHE A 668 7.66 12.10 5.95
CA PHE A 668 8.89 11.45 6.40
C PHE A 668 10.08 11.64 5.46
N VAL A 669 9.85 12.10 4.22
CA VAL A 669 10.92 12.55 3.31
C VAL A 669 11.12 14.06 3.42
N LEU A 670 10.09 14.88 3.13
CA LEU A 670 10.20 16.34 3.10
C LEU A 670 10.03 17.02 4.47
N GLY A 671 9.21 16.46 5.36
CA GLY A 671 8.78 17.09 6.61
C GLY A 671 9.87 17.58 7.56
N PRO A 672 11.02 16.88 7.75
CA PRO A 672 12.09 17.39 8.60
C PRO A 672 12.58 18.79 8.19
N GLY A 673 12.61 19.11 6.90
CA GLY A 673 12.92 20.44 6.40
C GLY A 673 11.71 21.37 6.36
N LEU A 674 10.56 20.89 5.86
CA LEU A 674 9.34 21.70 5.73
C LEU A 674 8.78 22.20 7.07
N PHE A 675 9.00 21.46 8.17
CA PHE A 675 8.52 21.84 9.50
C PHE A 675 9.57 22.53 10.38
N TYR A 676 10.83 22.65 9.93
CA TYR A 676 11.89 23.30 10.71
C TYR A 676 11.67 24.82 10.76
N GLY A 677 11.65 25.39 11.96
CA GLY A 677 11.27 26.80 12.17
C GLY A 677 9.77 27.10 12.04
N LEU A 678 8.94 26.09 11.73
CA LEU A 678 7.49 26.20 11.63
C LEU A 678 6.77 25.51 12.81
N LEU A 679 7.17 24.28 13.14
CA LEU A 679 6.78 23.65 14.42
C LEU A 679 7.68 24.16 15.55
N PRO A 680 7.13 24.43 16.76
CA PRO A 680 7.95 24.73 17.93
C PRO A 680 8.96 23.61 18.20
N ALA A 681 10.19 23.96 18.60
CA ALA A 681 11.34 23.05 18.61
C ALA A 681 11.06 21.68 19.26
N LYS A 682 10.40 21.65 20.42
CA LYS A 682 9.99 20.39 21.10
C LYS A 682 9.16 19.45 20.21
N TYR A 683 8.22 19.98 19.42
CA TYR A 683 7.35 19.20 18.54
C TYR A 683 8.05 18.78 17.25
N TRP A 684 8.97 19.61 16.74
CA TRP A 684 9.80 19.26 15.60
C TRP A 684 10.83 18.18 15.95
N GLN A 685 11.51 18.29 17.09
CA GLN A 685 12.45 17.27 17.60
C GLN A 685 11.74 15.94 17.88
N HIS A 686 10.58 15.99 18.55
CA HIS A 686 9.69 14.84 18.77
C HIS A 686 9.32 14.17 17.44
N PHE A 687 8.87 14.94 16.44
CA PHE A 687 8.58 14.42 15.10
C PHE A 687 9.81 13.79 14.43
N CYS A 688 11.00 14.38 14.58
CA CYS A 688 12.23 13.84 14.01
C CYS A 688 12.61 12.46 14.56
N LYS A 689 12.30 12.15 15.84
CA LYS A 689 12.47 10.79 16.40
C LYS A 689 11.62 9.76 15.63
N LEU A 690 10.35 10.08 15.36
CA LEU A 690 9.45 9.25 14.57
C LEU A 690 9.96 9.08 13.13
N VAL A 691 10.38 10.18 12.49
CA VAL A 691 10.95 10.12 11.13
C VAL A 691 12.16 9.21 11.08
N CYS A 692 13.06 9.28 12.06
CA CYS A 692 14.27 8.45 12.12
C CYS A 692 13.92 6.95 12.26
N GLY A 693 13.09 6.60 13.26
CA GLY A 693 12.67 5.21 13.45
C GLY A 693 11.89 4.63 12.27
N LEU A 694 11.04 5.44 11.60
CA LEU A 694 10.32 5.01 10.40
C LEU A 694 11.25 4.87 9.19
N ARG A 695 12.20 5.79 8.98
CA ARG A 695 13.21 5.67 7.91
C ARG A 695 14.08 4.42 8.05
N ILE A 696 14.41 4.01 9.28
CA ILE A 696 15.14 2.76 9.55
C ILE A 696 14.25 1.54 9.26
N THR A 697 13.03 1.49 9.83
CA THR A 697 12.14 0.31 9.72
C THR A 697 11.51 0.10 8.34
N HIS A 698 11.68 1.03 7.40
CA HIS A 698 11.29 0.89 5.98
C HIS A 698 12.43 0.47 5.04
N GLN A 699 13.66 0.29 5.54
CA GLN A 699 14.75 -0.30 4.75
C GLN A 699 14.48 -1.80 4.54
N GLN A 700 14.90 -2.35 3.40
CA GLN A 700 14.89 -3.81 3.24
C GLN A 700 15.93 -4.45 4.17
N ASN A 701 17.14 -3.88 4.22
CA ASN A 701 18.29 -4.41 4.95
C ASN A 701 18.53 -3.57 6.21
N ILE A 702 18.06 -4.02 7.37
CA ILE A 702 18.10 -3.26 8.62
C ILE A 702 19.20 -3.84 9.55
N PRO A 703 20.31 -3.13 9.80
CA PRO A 703 21.30 -3.57 10.79
C PRO A 703 20.71 -3.63 12.20
N ALA A 704 21.03 -4.66 12.97
CA ALA A 704 20.42 -4.89 14.29
C ALA A 704 20.66 -3.75 15.30
N ARG A 705 21.82 -3.08 15.20
CA ARG A 705 22.12 -1.85 15.96
C ARG A 705 21.19 -0.68 15.61
N ASP A 706 20.83 -0.53 14.33
CA ASP A 706 20.02 0.59 13.84
C ASP A 706 18.54 0.32 14.16
N LEU A 707 18.10 -0.93 14.08
CA LEU A 707 16.80 -1.39 14.60
C LEU A 707 16.65 -1.11 16.10
N SER A 708 17.72 -1.28 16.89
CA SER A 708 17.73 -0.96 18.33
C SER A 708 17.59 0.55 18.60
N VAL A 709 18.22 1.39 17.77
CA VAL A 709 18.04 2.85 17.81
C VAL A 709 16.60 3.23 17.45
N ALA A 710 16.03 2.62 16.41
CA ALA A 710 14.63 2.85 16.02
C ALA A 710 13.63 2.48 17.12
N HIS A 711 13.89 1.38 17.85
CA HIS A 711 13.03 0.96 18.98
C HIS A 711 13.01 2.00 20.09
N ASN A 712 14.17 2.46 20.54
CA ASN A 712 14.28 3.49 21.57
C ASN A 712 13.59 4.79 21.14
N LEU A 713 13.81 5.25 19.91
CA LEU A 713 13.20 6.47 19.38
C LEU A 713 11.67 6.37 19.27
N PHE A 714 11.11 5.20 18.94
CA PHE A 714 9.65 4.97 18.98
C PHE A 714 9.08 4.98 20.40
N ILE A 715 9.79 4.39 21.37
CA ILE A 715 9.37 4.35 22.78
C ILE A 715 9.42 5.75 23.39
N GLU A 716 10.50 6.51 23.17
CA GLU A 716 10.59 7.92 23.53
C GLU A 716 9.47 8.73 22.88
N PHE A 717 9.21 8.53 21.58
CA PHE A 717 8.13 9.23 20.88
C PHE A 717 6.74 8.99 21.50
N ILE A 718 6.43 7.77 21.95
CA ILE A 718 5.14 7.47 22.62
C ILE A 718 5.06 8.19 23.98
N ILE A 719 6.12 8.11 24.78
CA ILE A 719 6.17 8.72 26.12
C ILE A 719 6.09 10.26 26.02
N GLU A 720 6.84 10.86 25.10
CA GLU A 720 6.82 12.29 24.83
C GLU A 720 5.51 12.77 24.19
N PHE A 721 4.83 11.90 23.43
CA PHE A 721 3.49 12.22 22.93
C PHE A 721 2.50 12.35 24.09
N GLU A 722 2.50 11.39 25.02
CA GLU A 722 1.57 11.39 26.15
C GLU A 722 1.80 12.54 27.12
N THR A 723 3.06 12.94 27.35
CA THR A 723 3.37 14.13 28.16
C THR A 723 3.09 15.44 27.42
N SER A 724 3.34 15.53 26.12
CA SER A 724 3.27 16.81 25.38
C SER A 724 1.89 17.17 24.83
N TYR A 725 1.12 16.19 24.33
CA TYR A 725 -0.19 16.44 23.70
C TYR A 725 -1.35 16.05 24.64
N TYR A 726 -1.39 14.79 25.10
CA TYR A 726 -2.45 14.25 25.96
C TYR A 726 -2.41 14.85 27.37
N GLN A 727 -1.23 15.05 27.95
CA GLN A 727 -1.02 15.76 29.24
C GLN A 727 -1.82 15.15 30.41
N ARG A 728 -2.11 13.83 30.38
CA ARG A 728 -3.03 13.13 31.31
C ARG A 728 -4.43 13.76 31.42
N LYS A 729 -4.89 14.53 30.42
CA LYS A 729 -6.22 15.15 30.42
C LYS A 729 -7.25 14.16 29.88
N LEU A 730 -8.29 13.87 30.66
CA LEU A 730 -9.38 13.00 30.21
C LEU A 730 -10.07 13.54 28.94
N SER A 731 -10.21 14.86 28.84
CA SER A 731 -10.69 15.61 27.66
C SER A 731 -9.76 15.55 26.43
N ARG A 732 -8.65 14.82 26.51
CA ARG A 732 -7.68 14.53 25.42
C ARG A 732 -7.34 13.05 25.28
N ILE A 733 -8.03 12.14 25.97
CA ILE A 733 -7.68 10.71 25.99
C ILE A 733 -7.77 10.06 24.60
N HIS A 734 -8.62 10.62 23.73
CA HIS A 734 -8.78 10.26 22.31
C HIS A 734 -7.61 10.68 21.41
N PHE A 735 -6.66 11.47 21.91
CA PHE A 735 -5.41 11.76 21.20
C PHE A 735 -4.49 10.52 21.21
N CYS A 736 -4.58 9.69 22.26
CA CYS A 736 -3.85 8.43 22.39
C CYS A 736 -4.48 7.36 21.48
N ARG A 737 -4.23 7.44 20.16
CA ARG A 737 -4.77 6.49 19.18
C ARG A 737 -3.95 5.18 19.11
N PRO A 738 -4.57 4.03 18.76
CA PRO A 738 -3.90 2.73 18.52
C PRO A 738 -2.66 2.76 17.61
N ALA A 739 -2.57 3.73 16.70
CA ALA A 739 -1.39 3.96 15.86
C ALA A 739 -0.11 4.23 16.67
N LEU A 740 -0.20 4.96 17.79
CA LEU A 740 0.95 5.25 18.65
C LEU A 740 1.46 3.97 19.32
N HIS A 741 0.53 3.21 19.92
CA HIS A 741 0.85 1.94 20.56
C HIS A 741 1.46 0.92 19.59
N ALA A 742 1.03 0.93 18.32
CA ALA A 742 1.58 0.02 17.31
C ALA A 742 3.10 0.21 17.08
N LEU A 743 3.62 1.44 17.21
CA LEU A 743 5.06 1.74 17.03
C LEU A 743 5.96 0.95 17.99
N ALA A 744 5.51 0.74 19.24
CA ALA A 744 6.25 -0.03 20.24
C ALA A 744 6.57 -1.46 19.79
N HIS A 745 5.76 -2.03 18.89
CA HIS A 745 5.88 -3.43 18.44
C HIS A 745 6.60 -3.59 17.09
N ILE A 746 6.89 -2.51 16.35
CA ILE A 746 7.51 -2.61 15.01
C ILE A 746 8.96 -3.13 15.07
N CYS A 747 9.73 -2.73 16.09
CA CYS A 747 11.11 -3.20 16.21
C CYS A 747 11.19 -4.63 16.81
N PRO A 748 10.50 -4.95 17.93
CA PRO A 748 10.38 -6.34 18.41
C PRO A 748 9.81 -7.28 17.34
N GLY A 749 8.75 -6.87 16.64
CA GLY A 749 8.16 -7.62 15.55
C GLY A 749 9.15 -7.91 14.42
N THR A 750 9.99 -6.93 14.03
CA THR A 750 11.06 -7.14 13.04
C THR A 750 12.04 -8.25 13.47
N THR A 751 12.38 -8.34 14.77
CA THR A 751 13.25 -9.43 15.26
C THR A 751 12.57 -10.80 15.28
N ARG A 752 11.23 -10.84 15.42
CA ARG A 752 10.44 -12.08 15.42
C ARG A 752 10.14 -12.60 14.01
N THR A 753 9.72 -11.72 13.10
CA THR A 753 9.14 -12.08 11.78
C THR A 753 9.94 -11.58 10.57
N GLY A 754 11.11 -10.99 10.78
CA GLY A 754 11.89 -10.28 9.77
C GLY A 754 11.29 -8.90 9.41
N PRO A 755 11.95 -8.12 8.52
CA PRO A 755 11.59 -6.73 8.23
C PRO A 755 10.15 -6.58 7.72
N TYR A 756 9.38 -5.69 8.35
CA TYR A 756 7.99 -5.41 7.96
C TYR A 756 7.80 -5.12 6.47
N ALA A 757 8.82 -4.55 5.82
CA ALA A 757 8.95 -4.38 4.37
C ALA A 757 8.37 -5.55 3.54
N ILE A 758 8.64 -6.80 3.95
CA ILE A 758 8.28 -8.01 3.20
C ILE A 758 6.79 -8.42 3.36
N HIS A 759 6.15 -8.08 4.48
CA HIS A 759 4.76 -8.46 4.76
C HIS A 759 3.84 -7.23 4.90
N THR A 760 4.19 -6.16 4.19
CA THR A 760 3.33 -4.98 3.98
C THR A 760 2.19 -5.27 3.00
N GLN A 761 1.13 -4.44 3.07
CA GLN A 761 -0.01 -4.49 2.15
C GLN A 761 0.27 -3.97 0.72
N TRP A 762 1.48 -3.46 0.41
CA TRP A 762 1.80 -2.88 -0.92
C TRP A 762 1.56 -3.83 -2.10
N GLY A 763 1.86 -5.13 -1.93
CA GLY A 763 1.61 -6.14 -2.96
C GLY A 763 0.12 -6.39 -3.23
N MET A 764 -0.73 -6.18 -2.23
CA MET A 764 -2.19 -6.27 -2.36
C MET A 764 -2.77 -5.03 -3.05
N GLU A 765 -2.44 -3.83 -2.58
CA GLU A 765 -2.83 -2.56 -3.24
C GLU A 765 -2.42 -2.54 -4.73
N ARG A 766 -1.22 -3.04 -5.06
CA ARG A 766 -0.77 -3.17 -6.46
C ARG A 766 -1.60 -4.19 -7.26
N MET A 767 -2.00 -5.31 -6.66
CA MET A 767 -2.87 -6.30 -7.32
C MET A 767 -4.31 -5.75 -7.50
N ILE A 768 -4.85 -5.05 -6.51
CA ILE A 768 -6.15 -4.36 -6.59
C ILE A 768 -6.12 -3.31 -7.71
N GLY A 769 -5.06 -2.50 -7.79
CA GLY A 769 -4.86 -1.52 -8.86
C GLY A 769 -4.77 -2.14 -10.26
N ASP A 770 -3.95 -3.19 -10.43
CA ASP A 770 -3.80 -3.91 -11.70
C ASP A 770 -5.09 -4.58 -12.16
N LEU A 771 -5.77 -5.31 -11.27
CA LEU A 771 -7.03 -5.98 -11.59
C LEU A 771 -8.16 -4.98 -11.83
N GLY A 772 -8.21 -3.88 -11.07
CA GLY A 772 -9.17 -2.78 -11.26
C GLY A 772 -9.01 -2.07 -12.61
N ALA A 773 -7.76 -1.78 -13.01
CA ALA A 773 -7.44 -1.19 -14.31
C ALA A 773 -7.80 -2.10 -15.51
N GLN A 774 -7.99 -3.41 -15.28
CA GLN A 774 -8.41 -4.37 -16.30
C GLN A 774 -9.94 -4.52 -16.43
N ILE A 775 -10.75 -3.86 -15.59
CA ILE A 775 -12.22 -3.90 -15.65
C ILE A 775 -12.72 -3.08 -16.84
N ARG A 776 -13.60 -3.68 -17.66
CA ARG A 776 -14.10 -3.05 -18.91
C ARG A 776 -15.61 -3.08 -19.12
N GLN A 777 -16.36 -3.68 -18.20
CA GLN A 777 -17.82 -3.79 -18.30
C GLN A 777 -18.47 -3.19 -17.05
N PRO A 778 -18.87 -1.90 -17.08
CA PRO A 778 -19.46 -1.22 -15.92
C PRO A 778 -20.75 -1.87 -15.39
N SER A 779 -21.43 -2.65 -16.23
CA SER A 779 -22.65 -3.39 -15.92
C SER A 779 -22.42 -4.72 -15.18
N ASN A 780 -21.21 -5.29 -15.22
CA ASN A 780 -20.88 -6.52 -14.48
C ASN A 780 -19.42 -6.54 -13.99
N PRO A 781 -19.05 -5.62 -13.06
CA PRO A 781 -17.67 -5.44 -12.64
C PRO A 781 -17.11 -6.68 -11.92
N TYR A 782 -17.89 -7.34 -11.06
CA TYR A 782 -17.39 -8.43 -10.21
C TYR A 782 -17.11 -9.71 -11.00
N ALA A 783 -17.97 -10.08 -11.96
CA ALA A 783 -17.68 -11.24 -12.81
C ALA A 783 -16.49 -10.98 -13.75
N ASN A 784 -16.33 -9.73 -14.22
CA ASN A 784 -15.17 -9.34 -15.02
C ASN A 784 -13.89 -9.38 -14.17
N LEU A 785 -13.92 -8.87 -12.94
CA LEU A 785 -12.82 -8.93 -11.97
C LEU A 785 -12.44 -10.39 -11.63
N ALA A 786 -13.41 -11.27 -11.40
CA ALA A 786 -13.18 -12.70 -11.18
C ALA A 786 -12.50 -13.37 -12.40
N GLN A 787 -12.95 -13.05 -13.62
CA GLN A 787 -12.30 -13.53 -14.85
C GLN A 787 -10.86 -12.99 -15.01
N ARG A 788 -10.57 -11.75 -14.57
CA ARG A 788 -9.20 -11.22 -14.52
C ARG A 788 -8.35 -11.94 -13.49
N GLY A 789 -8.90 -12.22 -12.31
CA GLY A 789 -8.24 -13.01 -11.26
C GLY A 789 -7.81 -14.39 -11.74
N LEU A 790 -8.72 -15.16 -12.37
CA LEU A 790 -8.36 -16.46 -12.95
C LEU A 790 -7.35 -16.33 -14.10
N ARG A 791 -7.57 -15.41 -15.05
CA ARG A 791 -6.67 -15.23 -16.21
C ARG A 791 -5.25 -14.87 -15.75
N ARG A 792 -5.08 -14.08 -14.68
CA ARG A 792 -3.78 -13.79 -14.05
C ARG A 792 -3.08 -15.08 -13.60
N CYS A 793 -3.77 -15.95 -12.87
CA CYS A 793 -3.22 -17.23 -12.41
C CYS A 793 -2.84 -18.17 -13.59
N GLN A 794 -3.70 -18.27 -14.61
CA GLN A 794 -3.44 -19.07 -15.81
C GLN A 794 -2.24 -18.53 -16.62
N VAL A 795 -2.16 -17.21 -16.82
CA VAL A 795 -1.04 -16.53 -17.49
C VAL A 795 0.28 -16.75 -16.73
N ASN A 796 0.27 -16.59 -15.41
CA ASN A 796 1.45 -16.76 -14.57
C ASN A 796 1.95 -18.22 -14.60
N ALA A 797 1.04 -19.20 -14.50
CA ALA A 797 1.37 -20.62 -14.59
C ALA A 797 1.96 -20.99 -15.97
N ILE A 798 1.34 -20.54 -17.07
CA ILE A 798 1.85 -20.84 -18.43
C ILE A 798 3.21 -20.19 -18.67
N ARG A 799 3.44 -18.96 -18.22
CA ARG A 799 4.76 -18.30 -18.32
C ARG A 799 5.84 -18.95 -17.44
N ALA A 800 5.46 -19.68 -16.38
CA ALA A 800 6.39 -20.48 -15.57
C ALA A 800 6.74 -21.83 -16.21
N ILE A 801 5.76 -22.48 -16.87
CA ILE A 801 5.93 -23.74 -17.61
C ILE A 801 6.64 -23.51 -18.95
N ILE A 802 6.37 -22.38 -19.61
CA ILE A 802 6.81 -22.05 -20.98
C ILE A 802 7.40 -20.62 -21.00
N PRO A 803 8.66 -20.43 -20.57
CA PRO A 803 9.25 -19.09 -20.43
C PRO A 803 9.42 -18.34 -21.75
N THR A 804 9.41 -19.03 -22.90
CA THR A 804 9.46 -18.42 -24.24
C THR A 804 8.20 -17.61 -24.59
N LEU A 805 7.08 -17.82 -23.89
CA LEU A 805 5.86 -17.00 -23.97
C LEU A 805 5.88 -15.78 -23.02
N GLY A 806 7.02 -15.48 -22.41
CA GLY A 806 7.30 -14.24 -21.69
C GLY A 806 7.79 -13.14 -22.61
N GLU A 807 7.80 -11.90 -22.12
CA GLU A 807 8.56 -10.83 -22.79
C GLU A 807 10.06 -11.16 -22.77
N PRO A 808 10.80 -10.89 -23.87
CA PRO A 808 12.24 -11.12 -23.89
C PRO A 808 12.90 -10.31 -22.78
N HIS A 809 13.82 -10.95 -22.03
CA HIS A 809 14.52 -10.30 -20.91
C HIS A 809 15.13 -8.98 -21.37
N SER A 810 14.88 -7.91 -20.60
CA SER A 810 15.00 -6.52 -21.01
C SER A 810 16.29 -6.23 -21.79
N GLN A 811 16.17 -6.20 -23.12
CA GLN A 811 17.30 -5.90 -24.00
C GLN A 811 17.75 -4.48 -23.74
N ILE A 812 19.01 -4.34 -23.32
CA ILE A 812 19.61 -3.05 -23.02
C ILE A 812 19.49 -2.13 -24.25
N PRO A 813 18.98 -0.90 -24.12
CA PRO A 813 18.70 -0.02 -25.27
C PRO A 813 19.90 0.11 -26.21
N ARG A 814 19.67 -0.02 -27.53
CA ARG A 814 20.72 0.02 -28.54
C ARG A 814 21.57 1.30 -28.41
N GLY A 815 22.85 1.13 -28.05
CA GLY A 815 23.79 2.23 -27.82
C GLY A 815 24.04 2.57 -26.34
N ALA A 816 23.36 1.91 -25.40
CA ALA A 816 23.73 1.92 -23.99
C ALA A 816 24.92 0.97 -23.72
N ALA A 817 25.68 1.21 -22.66
CA ALA A 817 26.90 0.47 -22.30
C ALA A 817 26.81 -0.12 -20.88
N GLN A 818 26.99 -1.44 -20.75
CA GLN A 818 27.13 -2.10 -19.45
C GLN A 818 28.47 -1.75 -18.80
N LEU A 819 28.46 -1.57 -17.47
CA LEU A 819 29.66 -1.37 -16.65
C LEU A 819 29.87 -2.50 -15.60
N GLY A 820 29.01 -3.51 -15.62
CA GLY A 820 28.94 -4.56 -14.59
C GLY A 820 28.15 -4.11 -13.35
N ASP A 821 27.91 -5.06 -12.44
CA ASP A 821 27.29 -4.85 -11.11
C ASP A 821 25.91 -4.15 -11.14
N GLY A 822 25.18 -4.22 -12.26
CA GLY A 822 23.88 -3.57 -12.46
C GLY A 822 23.95 -2.13 -12.99
N TYR A 823 25.15 -1.56 -13.17
CA TYR A 823 25.32 -0.21 -13.70
C TYR A 823 25.33 -0.19 -15.24
N ILE A 824 24.53 0.69 -15.84
CA ILE A 824 24.40 0.82 -17.30
C ILE A 824 24.36 2.30 -17.69
N LEU A 825 25.29 2.76 -18.53
CA LEU A 825 25.19 4.09 -19.16
C LEU A 825 24.15 4.04 -20.28
N LEU A 826 23.09 4.84 -20.17
CA LEU A 826 21.97 4.83 -21.12
C LEU A 826 22.18 5.83 -22.26
N THR A 827 21.41 5.66 -23.33
CA THR A 827 21.44 6.51 -24.53
C THR A 827 21.14 7.99 -24.25
N ALA A 828 21.44 8.85 -25.24
CA ALA A 828 21.78 10.28 -25.11
C ALA A 828 23.23 10.49 -24.62
N SER A 829 24.16 10.35 -25.55
CA SER A 829 25.60 10.51 -25.36
C SER A 829 26.29 11.06 -26.61
N GLU A 830 27.42 11.74 -26.41
CA GLU A 830 28.24 12.31 -27.48
C GLU A 830 29.03 11.22 -28.19
N HIS A 831 29.11 11.28 -29.53
CA HIS A 831 29.85 10.30 -30.34
C HIS A 831 31.36 10.59 -30.39
N TYR A 832 31.78 11.80 -30.04
CA TYR A 832 33.16 12.27 -30.09
C TYR A 832 33.53 12.98 -28.79
N ALA A 833 34.83 13.00 -28.47
CA ALA A 833 35.31 13.67 -27.26
C ALA A 833 35.53 15.17 -27.51
N HIS A 834 34.87 16.01 -26.70
CA HIS A 834 34.95 17.46 -26.77
C HIS A 834 35.86 18.01 -25.66
N GLU A 835 36.47 19.18 -25.91
CA GLU A 835 37.25 19.90 -24.90
C GLU A 835 36.32 20.44 -23.80
N VAL A 836 36.72 20.27 -22.55
CA VAL A 836 35.91 20.67 -21.38
C VAL A 836 36.30 22.08 -20.88
N PRO A 837 35.43 22.75 -20.09
CA PRO A 837 35.78 24.00 -19.40
C PRO A 837 36.99 23.85 -18.45
N ASP A 838 37.72 24.93 -18.20
CA ASP A 838 38.93 24.92 -17.35
C ASP A 838 38.70 24.35 -15.93
N ALA A 839 37.51 24.56 -15.37
CA ALA A 839 37.13 24.04 -14.06
C ALA A 839 37.03 22.49 -14.06
N ASP A 840 36.42 21.93 -15.10
CA ASP A 840 36.28 20.49 -15.31
C ASP A 840 37.64 19.88 -15.68
N ALA A 841 38.45 20.59 -16.46
CA ALA A 841 39.80 20.18 -16.85
C ALA A 841 40.69 19.97 -15.62
N LYS A 842 40.63 20.86 -14.63
CA LYS A 842 41.36 20.68 -13.36
C LYS A 842 40.95 19.37 -12.66
N ALA A 843 39.65 19.15 -12.46
CA ALA A 843 39.16 17.94 -11.79
C ALA A 843 39.50 16.65 -12.56
N LEU A 844 39.57 16.70 -13.89
CA LEU A 844 40.05 15.60 -14.75
C LEU A 844 41.57 15.34 -14.62
N LEU A 845 42.38 16.38 -14.39
CA LEU A 845 43.82 16.23 -14.17
C LEU A 845 44.12 15.68 -12.77
N ASP A 846 43.46 16.23 -11.73
CA ASP A 846 43.52 15.72 -10.36
C ASP A 846 43.12 14.22 -10.32
N PHE A 847 42.08 13.84 -11.08
CA PHE A 847 41.65 12.45 -11.30
C PHE A 847 42.69 11.60 -12.02
N ALA A 848 43.24 12.06 -13.15
CA ALA A 848 44.22 11.30 -13.93
C ALA A 848 45.47 10.97 -13.08
N GLN A 849 45.92 11.92 -12.25
CA GLN A 849 47.00 11.70 -11.29
C GLN A 849 46.59 10.70 -10.19
N ALA A 850 45.43 10.88 -9.56
CA ALA A 850 44.98 10.04 -8.44
C ALA A 850 44.71 8.57 -8.83
N PHE A 851 44.24 8.33 -10.06
CA PHE A 851 43.95 6.98 -10.58
C PHE A 851 45.12 6.38 -11.40
N GLY A 852 46.24 7.08 -11.53
CA GLY A 852 47.41 6.61 -12.29
C GLY A 852 47.12 6.37 -13.77
N ALA A 853 46.30 7.24 -14.37
CA ALA A 853 45.86 7.10 -15.76
C ALA A 853 46.99 7.41 -16.75
N GLN A 854 47.21 6.52 -17.72
CA GLN A 854 48.16 6.75 -18.81
C GLN A 854 47.49 7.55 -19.93
N VAL A 855 47.61 8.87 -19.84
CA VAL A 855 47.11 9.85 -20.83
C VAL A 855 48.28 10.55 -21.53
N ASP A 856 48.05 11.08 -22.74
CA ASP A 856 49.08 11.77 -23.51
C ASP A 856 49.25 13.25 -23.13
N ASP A 857 50.39 13.81 -23.54
CA ASP A 857 50.79 15.20 -23.34
C ASP A 857 49.83 16.25 -23.91
N ALA A 858 49.02 15.91 -24.92
CA ALA A 858 48.04 16.81 -25.50
C ALA A 858 46.74 16.81 -24.68
N TRP A 859 46.29 15.63 -24.21
CA TRP A 859 45.17 15.52 -23.27
C TRP A 859 45.50 16.18 -21.93
N LEU A 860 46.73 16.02 -21.41
CA LEU A 860 47.18 16.72 -20.19
C LEU A 860 47.17 18.26 -20.31
N ARG A 861 47.26 18.81 -21.53
CA ARG A 861 47.17 20.25 -21.79
C ARG A 861 45.74 20.73 -22.05
N LYS A 862 44.91 19.87 -22.67
CA LYS A 862 43.50 20.13 -23.05
C LYS A 862 42.68 18.85 -22.89
N PRO A 863 42.16 18.54 -21.69
CA PRO A 863 41.39 17.33 -21.45
C PRO A 863 40.13 17.28 -22.32
N LYS A 864 39.85 16.08 -22.87
CA LYS A 864 38.66 15.82 -23.69
C LYS A 864 37.92 14.58 -23.23
N VAL A 865 36.59 14.66 -23.20
CA VAL A 865 35.70 13.53 -22.86
C VAL A 865 34.48 13.52 -23.79
N ALA A 866 33.91 12.34 -24.02
CA ALA A 866 32.59 12.18 -24.65
C ALA A 866 31.54 11.98 -23.56
N ARG A 867 30.58 12.90 -23.44
CA ARG A 867 29.64 12.93 -22.31
C ARG A 867 28.45 12.00 -22.52
N TRP A 868 27.93 11.49 -21.41
CA TRP A 868 26.76 10.63 -21.32
C TRP A 868 25.75 11.27 -20.35
N ALA A 869 24.47 11.27 -20.72
CA ALA A 869 23.45 12.02 -20.00
C ALA A 869 22.84 11.28 -18.80
N ARG A 870 22.90 9.93 -18.81
CA ARG A 870 22.03 9.05 -18.04
C ARG A 870 22.79 7.79 -17.57
N LEU A 871 22.63 7.42 -16.32
CA LEU A 871 23.14 6.20 -15.71
C LEU A 871 21.99 5.46 -15.01
N GLN A 872 21.76 4.20 -15.37
CA GLN A 872 20.93 3.30 -14.60
C GLN A 872 21.75 2.74 -13.42
N LEU A 873 21.17 2.79 -12.22
CA LEU A 873 21.73 2.23 -11.00
C LEU A 873 21.22 0.80 -10.76
N PRO A 874 21.90 -0.03 -9.93
CA PRO A 874 21.50 -1.42 -9.69
C PRO A 874 20.13 -1.56 -9.01
N ASN A 875 19.66 -0.51 -8.34
CA ASN A 875 18.34 -0.43 -7.71
C ASN A 875 17.20 -0.04 -8.68
N GLY A 876 17.48 0.10 -9.98
CA GLY A 876 16.49 0.45 -11.01
C GLY A 876 16.21 1.95 -11.18
N GLN A 877 16.86 2.84 -10.41
CA GLN A 877 16.76 4.29 -10.64
C GLN A 877 17.58 4.70 -11.88
N ILE A 878 17.14 5.74 -12.61
CA ILE A 878 17.95 6.40 -13.63
C ILE A 878 18.43 7.75 -13.12
N ALA A 879 19.70 7.80 -12.72
CA ALA A 879 20.42 9.03 -12.43
C ALA A 879 20.65 9.82 -13.73
N ARG A 880 20.19 11.07 -13.76
CA ARG A 880 20.34 12.01 -14.88
C ARG A 880 21.60 12.87 -14.68
N SER A 881 21.75 13.96 -15.42
CA SER A 881 22.90 14.87 -15.33
C SER A 881 22.52 16.32 -15.67
N TYR A 882 23.24 17.29 -15.12
CA TYR A 882 23.06 18.72 -15.40
C TYR A 882 23.15 19.01 -16.89
N TRP A 883 24.15 18.43 -17.58
CA TRP A 883 24.41 18.62 -19.02
C TRP A 883 23.15 18.41 -19.88
N ALA A 884 22.32 17.43 -19.54
CA ALA A 884 21.10 17.07 -20.27
C ALA A 884 19.79 17.61 -19.65
N GLU A 885 19.83 18.06 -18.39
CA GLU A 885 18.66 18.68 -17.73
C GLU A 885 18.60 20.20 -17.91
N GLN A 886 19.73 20.89 -18.08
CA GLN A 886 19.80 22.35 -18.28
C GLN A 886 19.06 22.84 -19.52
N THR A 887 18.84 21.96 -20.50
CA THR A 887 18.12 22.24 -21.75
C THR A 887 16.60 22.08 -21.62
N LYS A 888 16.09 21.56 -20.48
CA LYS A 888 14.67 21.39 -20.24
C LYS A 888 14.03 22.62 -19.58
N PRO A 889 12.79 23.01 -19.95
CA PRO A 889 12.03 24.04 -19.26
C PRO A 889 11.89 23.76 -17.75
N HIS A 890 12.12 24.77 -16.90
CA HIS A 890 12.16 24.61 -15.44
C HIS A 890 10.79 24.26 -14.82
N ASP A 891 9.69 24.58 -15.51
CA ASP A 891 8.33 24.17 -15.15
C ASP A 891 8.07 22.66 -15.34
N ARG A 892 8.83 22.00 -16.23
CA ARG A 892 8.72 20.56 -16.54
C ARG A 892 9.82 19.70 -15.91
N LEU A 893 10.82 20.32 -15.27
CA LEU A 893 11.99 19.61 -14.77
C LEU A 893 11.80 19.01 -13.37
N ARG A 894 11.68 17.67 -13.30
CA ARG A 894 11.91 16.89 -12.08
C ARG A 894 13.39 16.47 -12.01
N LYS A 895 14.19 17.19 -11.21
CA LYS A 895 15.67 17.02 -11.14
C LYS A 895 16.04 15.61 -10.69
N GLY A 896 16.57 14.78 -11.59
CA GLY A 896 17.02 13.40 -11.36
C GLY A 896 18.54 13.24 -11.33
N ARG A 897 19.28 14.34 -11.31
CA ARG A 897 20.76 14.39 -11.35
C ARG A 897 21.47 14.45 -9.97
N ASN A 898 20.71 14.51 -8.88
CA ASN A 898 21.28 14.58 -7.53
C ASN A 898 21.42 13.18 -6.93
N ILE A 899 22.59 12.89 -6.36
CA ILE A 899 22.97 11.53 -5.97
C ILE A 899 23.52 11.42 -4.55
N LYS A 900 23.31 10.25 -3.95
CA LYS A 900 24.02 9.75 -2.78
C LYS A 900 25.23 8.94 -3.22
N MET A 901 26.36 9.16 -2.57
CA MET A 901 27.65 8.54 -2.88
C MET A 901 28.26 7.92 -1.62
N MET A 902 28.88 6.75 -1.76
CA MET A 902 29.65 6.12 -0.69
C MET A 902 31.15 6.25 -0.98
N LEU A 903 31.77 7.29 -0.42
CA LEU A 903 33.17 7.64 -0.65
C LEU A 903 34.01 7.17 0.54
N ALA A 904 34.85 6.15 0.33
CA ALA A 904 35.68 5.54 1.39
C ALA A 904 34.90 5.14 2.67
N GLY A 905 33.64 4.70 2.51
CA GLY A 905 32.74 4.35 3.61
C GLY A 905 31.94 5.52 4.21
N VAL A 906 32.20 6.76 3.78
CA VAL A 906 31.48 7.97 4.22
C VAL A 906 30.38 8.32 3.22
N THR A 907 29.19 8.63 3.72
CA THR A 907 28.08 9.15 2.91
C THR A 907 28.36 10.59 2.45
N ALA A 908 28.34 10.82 1.14
CA ALA A 908 28.42 12.14 0.51
C ALA A 908 27.26 12.35 -0.46
N PHE A 909 27.03 13.59 -0.87
CA PHE A 909 25.98 13.97 -1.82
C PHE A 909 26.53 14.92 -2.88
N GLY A 910 26.04 14.83 -4.12
CA GLY A 910 26.50 15.66 -5.24
C GLY A 910 25.47 15.83 -6.36
N GLU A 911 25.64 16.87 -7.17
CA GLU A 911 24.92 17.08 -8.42
C GLU A 911 25.77 16.60 -9.60
N VAL A 912 25.33 15.55 -10.31
CA VAL A 912 26.07 15.02 -11.46
C VAL A 912 26.01 16.02 -12.61
N GLN A 913 27.18 16.42 -13.09
CA GLN A 913 27.33 17.33 -14.22
C GLN A 913 27.20 16.57 -15.55
N TYR A 914 27.91 15.45 -15.68
CA TYR A 914 27.79 14.46 -16.76
C TYR A 914 28.50 13.15 -16.39
N TYR A 915 28.15 12.05 -17.07
CA TYR A 915 28.91 10.81 -17.03
C TYR A 915 29.87 10.72 -18.22
N PHE A 916 30.91 9.90 -18.12
CA PHE A 916 31.80 9.56 -19.23
C PHE A 916 32.40 8.16 -19.04
N LYS A 917 33.10 7.65 -20.06
CA LYS A 917 33.86 6.39 -19.99
C LYS A 917 35.28 6.58 -20.49
N VAL A 918 36.25 5.90 -19.86
CA VAL A 918 37.67 5.96 -20.24
C VAL A 918 38.41 4.69 -19.83
N THR A 919 39.42 4.30 -20.61
CA THR A 919 40.41 3.26 -20.27
C THR A 919 41.57 3.92 -19.54
N LEU A 920 41.87 3.48 -18.31
CA LEU A 920 42.94 4.08 -17.49
C LEU A 920 44.35 3.61 -17.87
N GLN A 921 44.49 2.39 -18.41
CA GLN A 921 45.76 1.80 -18.80
C GLN A 921 45.61 1.03 -20.13
N PRO A 922 46.57 1.10 -21.05
CA PRO A 922 46.50 0.38 -22.34
C PRO A 922 46.19 -1.11 -22.15
N GLY A 923 45.21 -1.62 -22.90
CA GLY A 923 44.75 -3.01 -22.81
C GLY A 923 43.77 -3.32 -21.67
N THR A 924 43.42 -2.35 -20.80
CA THR A 924 42.36 -2.53 -19.79
C THR A 924 40.98 -2.11 -20.33
N PRO A 925 39.88 -2.74 -19.87
CA PRO A 925 38.53 -2.35 -20.28
C PRO A 925 38.19 -0.92 -19.86
N GLU A 926 37.29 -0.28 -20.61
CA GLU A 926 36.74 1.02 -20.24
C GLU A 926 36.00 0.95 -18.90
N ARG A 927 36.16 2.00 -18.08
CA ARG A 927 35.41 2.20 -16.84
C ARG A 927 34.55 3.46 -16.94
N GLY A 928 33.40 3.45 -16.28
CA GLY A 928 32.49 4.59 -16.20
C GLY A 928 32.80 5.50 -15.02
N PHE A 929 32.78 6.81 -15.26
CA PHE A 929 33.01 7.84 -14.26
C PHE A 929 31.95 8.94 -14.36
N ALA A 930 31.76 9.70 -13.29
CA ALA A 930 30.90 10.88 -13.25
C ALA A 930 31.72 12.11 -12.87
N MET A 931 31.50 13.23 -13.56
CA MET A 931 31.87 14.55 -13.08
C MET A 931 30.74 15.05 -12.17
N VAL A 932 31.05 15.41 -10.93
CA VAL A 932 30.06 15.73 -9.89
C VAL A 932 30.45 17.01 -9.16
N ALA A 933 29.48 17.91 -9.00
CA ALA A 933 29.62 19.06 -8.11
C ALA A 933 29.13 18.67 -6.71
N ASN A 934 30.05 18.54 -5.76
CA ASN A 934 29.74 18.10 -4.40
C ASN A 934 28.87 19.10 -3.62
N TYR A 935 28.03 18.58 -2.73
CA TYR A 935 27.45 19.35 -1.64
C TYR A 935 28.38 19.37 -0.43
N SER A 936 28.27 20.42 0.40
CA SER A 936 29.02 20.53 1.65
C SER A 936 28.64 19.42 2.65
N PRO A 937 29.47 19.17 3.67
CA PRO A 937 29.01 18.54 4.91
C PRO A 937 27.76 19.24 5.48
N PRO A 938 26.92 18.52 6.23
CA PRO A 938 25.69 19.06 6.80
C PRO A 938 25.96 20.02 7.98
N ASP A 939 24.97 20.85 8.30
CA ASP A 939 24.95 21.61 9.56
C ASP A 939 24.88 20.63 10.75
N ALA A 940 25.99 20.50 11.47
CA ALA A 940 26.10 19.54 12.58
C ALA A 940 25.03 19.77 13.68
N GLY A 941 24.64 21.02 13.91
CA GLY A 941 23.54 21.38 14.84
C GLY A 941 22.20 20.84 14.35
N MET A 942 21.78 21.22 13.12
CA MET A 942 20.51 20.71 12.55
C MET A 942 20.49 19.17 12.47
N LEU A 943 21.61 18.54 12.13
CA LEU A 943 21.69 17.08 12.03
C LEU A 943 21.55 16.40 13.40
N ALA A 944 22.17 16.94 14.46
CA ALA A 944 22.05 16.43 15.81
C ALA A 944 20.64 16.66 16.39
N GLU A 945 20.11 17.90 16.28
CA GLU A 945 18.77 18.26 16.75
C GLU A 945 17.66 17.45 16.06
N SER A 946 17.87 17.03 14.81
CA SER A 946 16.92 16.23 14.01
C SER A 946 17.14 14.72 14.10
N TYR A 947 17.96 14.22 15.04
CA TYR A 947 18.27 12.79 15.17
C TYR A 947 18.77 12.16 13.85
N GLY A 948 19.54 12.91 13.07
CA GLY A 948 20.07 12.52 11.76
C GLY A 948 19.14 12.74 10.57
N THR A 949 17.91 13.26 10.76
CA THR A 949 16.90 13.29 9.69
C THR A 949 16.94 14.52 8.78
N LEU A 950 17.51 15.66 9.23
CA LEU A 950 17.66 16.90 8.45
C LEU A 950 19.12 17.13 8.03
N TRP A 951 19.53 16.51 6.92
CA TRP A 951 20.85 16.73 6.32
C TRP A 951 20.87 18.04 5.50
N SER A 952 21.17 19.15 6.17
CA SER A 952 21.11 20.51 5.61
C SER A 952 22.49 21.03 5.16
N CYS A 953 22.70 21.22 3.86
CA CYS A 953 24.00 21.46 3.22
C CYS A 953 23.93 22.59 2.16
N ARG A 954 25.09 22.95 1.57
CA ARG A 954 25.22 23.96 0.50
C ARG A 954 25.80 23.31 -0.76
N HIS A 955 25.37 23.74 -1.94
CA HIS A 955 26.01 23.34 -3.20
C HIS A 955 27.36 24.06 -3.36
N MET A 956 28.44 23.35 -3.69
CA MET A 956 29.78 23.94 -3.78
C MET A 956 30.15 24.45 -5.18
N GLY A 957 29.32 24.16 -6.20
CA GLY A 957 29.55 24.63 -7.57
C GLY A 957 30.88 24.15 -8.15
N THR A 958 31.54 24.99 -8.95
CA THR A 958 32.82 24.68 -9.59
C THR A 958 33.95 24.38 -8.59
N ALA A 959 33.89 24.95 -7.37
CA ALA A 959 34.87 24.68 -6.32
C ALA A 959 34.72 23.27 -5.69
N GLY A 960 33.60 22.60 -5.92
CA GLY A 960 33.33 21.23 -5.48
C GLY A 960 33.36 20.18 -6.57
N LEU A 961 33.87 20.50 -7.77
CA LEU A 961 33.98 19.53 -8.87
C LEU A 961 34.95 18.40 -8.54
N GLN A 962 34.48 17.17 -8.70
CA GLN A 962 35.24 15.94 -8.48
C GLN A 962 34.83 14.88 -9.51
N VAL A 963 35.79 14.08 -9.96
CA VAL A 963 35.51 12.84 -10.70
C VAL A 963 35.39 11.67 -9.71
N ILE A 964 34.35 10.85 -9.88
CA ILE A 964 34.13 9.62 -9.12
C ILE A 964 33.94 8.42 -10.07
N ASP A 965 34.25 7.21 -9.61
CA ASP A 965 33.79 5.98 -10.25
C ASP A 965 32.27 5.86 -10.03
N VAL A 966 31.50 5.56 -11.09
CA VAL A 966 30.03 5.49 -10.98
C VAL A 966 29.54 4.40 -10.01
N LYS A 967 30.36 3.39 -9.71
CA LYS A 967 30.02 2.33 -8.74
C LYS A 967 30.02 2.81 -7.29
N THR A 968 30.41 4.06 -7.03
CA THR A 968 30.22 4.73 -5.72
C THR A 968 28.82 5.34 -5.56
N ILE A 969 28.01 5.41 -6.62
CA ILE A 969 26.70 6.06 -6.64
C ILE A 969 25.62 5.09 -6.14
N ALA A 970 25.14 5.33 -4.92
CA ALA A 970 24.21 4.41 -4.24
C ALA A 970 22.73 4.64 -4.59
N SER A 971 22.32 5.89 -4.80
CA SER A 971 20.93 6.24 -5.14
C SER A 971 20.79 7.65 -5.71
N VAL A 972 19.68 7.91 -6.41
CA VAL A 972 19.21 9.26 -6.76
C VAL A 972 18.38 9.82 -5.61
N VAL A 973 18.64 11.06 -5.20
CA VAL A 973 18.00 11.71 -4.05
C VAL A 973 17.37 13.06 -4.42
N ALA A 974 16.40 13.52 -3.62
CA ALA A 974 15.92 14.88 -3.72
C ALA A 974 16.83 15.84 -2.93
N MET A 975 17.15 17.01 -3.51
CA MET A 975 17.90 18.09 -2.85
C MET A 975 17.02 19.34 -2.86
N VAL A 976 16.33 19.58 -1.76
CA VAL A 976 15.18 20.50 -1.69
C VAL A 976 15.60 21.78 -0.97
N PRO A 977 15.33 22.99 -1.51
CA PRO A 977 15.54 24.23 -0.78
C PRO A 977 14.71 24.27 0.51
N HIS A 978 15.24 24.89 1.56
CA HIS A 978 14.43 25.16 2.75
C HIS A 978 13.29 26.14 2.45
N PRO A 979 12.12 25.99 3.12
CA PRO A 979 11.06 26.99 3.03
C PRO A 979 11.52 28.33 3.62
N ARG A 980 10.78 29.41 3.31
CA ARG A 980 10.98 30.68 4.01
C ARG A 980 10.38 30.62 5.40
N VAL A 981 11.16 31.00 6.41
CA VAL A 981 10.74 31.05 7.82
C VAL A 981 10.59 32.49 8.30
N GLY A 982 9.73 32.74 9.28
CA GLY A 982 9.47 34.09 9.80
C GLY A 982 10.56 34.63 10.74
N ASP A 983 11.37 33.75 11.32
CA ASP A 983 12.55 34.11 12.12
C ASP A 983 13.70 34.53 11.18
N SER A 984 14.14 35.79 11.27
CA SER A 984 15.17 36.35 10.40
C SER A 984 16.58 35.76 10.64
N VAL A 985 16.87 35.32 11.86
CA VAL A 985 18.15 34.69 12.23
C VAL A 985 18.20 33.27 11.67
N LEU A 986 17.11 32.51 11.82
CA LEU A 986 16.98 31.19 11.23
C LEU A 986 16.95 31.26 9.71
N GLN A 987 16.25 32.24 9.12
CA GLN A 987 16.22 32.47 7.68
C GLN A 987 17.63 32.73 7.13
N GLY A 988 18.46 33.52 7.82
CA GLY A 988 19.87 33.71 7.46
C GLY A 988 20.72 32.44 7.60
N LYS A 989 20.44 31.58 8.60
CA LYS A 989 21.11 30.27 8.75
C LYS A 989 20.75 29.31 7.60
N LEU A 990 19.51 29.40 7.08
CA LEU A 990 18.96 28.55 6.02
C LEU A 990 19.19 29.08 4.59
N GLU A 991 19.46 30.38 4.42
CA GLU A 991 19.63 31.02 3.11
C GLU A 991 20.73 30.34 2.27
N GLY A 992 20.40 29.95 1.04
CA GLY A 992 21.31 29.25 0.13
C GLY A 992 21.66 27.81 0.56
N ARG A 993 20.89 27.20 1.48
CA ARG A 993 20.98 25.77 1.80
C ARG A 993 19.88 24.96 1.12
N VAL A 994 20.18 23.68 0.92
CA VAL A 994 19.22 22.62 0.57
C VAL A 994 19.30 21.50 1.61
N TYR A 995 18.28 20.66 1.68
CA TYR A 995 18.30 19.44 2.48
C TYR A 995 18.01 18.19 1.65
N VAL A 996 18.56 17.06 2.10
CA VAL A 996 18.37 15.75 1.47
C VAL A 996 16.98 15.19 1.79
N GLY A 997 16.24 14.80 0.76
CA GLY A 997 15.03 13.98 0.85
C GLY A 997 15.26 12.62 0.22
N GLU A 998 15.59 11.59 1.00
CA GLU A 998 15.74 10.21 0.53
C GLU A 998 14.37 9.51 0.42
N LYS A 999 14.10 8.78 -0.67
CA LYS A 999 12.83 8.05 -0.84
C LYS A 999 12.74 6.90 0.16
N MET A 1000 11.75 6.96 1.06
CA MET A 1000 11.43 5.81 1.93
C MET A 1000 10.86 4.64 1.13
N GLY A 1001 11.24 3.42 1.52
CA GLY A 1001 10.75 2.19 0.88
C GLY A 1001 11.20 2.01 -0.57
N LEU A 1002 12.28 2.67 -1.00
CA LEU A 1002 12.81 2.51 -2.36
C LEU A 1002 13.08 1.04 -2.70
N ASP A 1003 13.71 0.32 -1.76
CA ASP A 1003 13.95 -1.13 -1.86
C ASP A 1003 12.63 -1.90 -2.09
N VAL A 1004 11.58 -1.62 -1.30
CA VAL A 1004 10.26 -2.26 -1.40
C VAL A 1004 9.61 -2.05 -2.78
N MET A 1005 9.84 -0.90 -3.40
CA MET A 1005 9.34 -0.61 -4.75
C MET A 1005 10.14 -1.35 -5.82
N SER A 1006 11.44 -1.58 -5.60
CA SER A 1006 12.25 -2.50 -6.41
C SER A 1006 11.79 -3.96 -6.24
N LEU A 1007 11.43 -4.41 -5.02
CA LEU A 1007 10.87 -5.75 -4.78
C LEU A 1007 9.55 -5.99 -5.53
N ALA A 1008 8.70 -4.95 -5.63
CA ALA A 1008 7.48 -4.98 -6.43
C ALA A 1008 7.76 -4.97 -7.95
N GLY A 1009 8.99 -4.68 -8.38
CA GLY A 1009 9.37 -4.50 -9.77
C GLY A 1009 8.87 -3.17 -10.35
N HIS A 1010 9.23 -2.05 -9.71
CA HIS A 1010 9.29 -0.75 -10.36
C HIS A 1010 10.73 -0.44 -10.81
N VAL A 1011 10.87 0.15 -11.99
CA VAL A 1011 12.13 0.63 -12.60
C VAL A 1011 11.82 2.03 -13.17
N ASP A 1012 12.76 2.98 -13.10
CA ASP A 1012 12.60 4.25 -13.85
C ASP A 1012 12.59 3.95 -15.35
N GLU A 1013 11.51 4.27 -16.06
CA GLU A 1013 11.50 4.09 -17.51
C GLU A 1013 12.40 5.13 -18.23
N PRO A 1014 13.13 4.74 -19.30
CA PRO A 1014 13.93 5.69 -20.06
C PRO A 1014 13.13 6.77 -20.81
N GLY A 1015 11.83 6.56 -21.07
CA GLY A 1015 11.05 7.34 -22.05
C GLY A 1015 9.72 7.97 -21.57
N GLU A 1016 9.04 7.49 -20.53
CA GLU A 1016 7.70 7.99 -20.15
C GLU A 1016 7.65 9.46 -19.68
N GLY A 1017 8.80 10.10 -19.46
CA GLY A 1017 8.87 11.48 -18.96
C GLY A 1017 8.73 12.60 -19.99
N ASP A 1018 8.62 12.29 -21.30
CA ASP A 1018 8.86 13.28 -22.35
C ASP A 1018 7.59 13.77 -23.13
N ASP A 1019 6.55 12.96 -23.40
CA ASP A 1019 5.51 13.33 -24.40
C ASP A 1019 4.04 12.87 -24.16
N GLN A 1020 3.47 12.98 -22.95
CA GLN A 1020 1.99 12.95 -22.77
C GLN A 1020 1.44 13.97 -21.76
N PRO A 1021 0.41 14.77 -22.12
CA PRO A 1021 -0.34 15.58 -21.16
C PRO A 1021 -1.34 14.71 -20.39
N THR A 1022 -1.24 14.68 -19.06
CA THR A 1022 -2.18 13.95 -18.19
C THR A 1022 -3.54 14.64 -18.17
N LEU A 1023 -4.51 14.11 -18.90
CA LEU A 1023 -5.90 14.55 -18.85
C LEU A 1023 -6.60 14.06 -17.56
N SER A 1024 -6.73 15.00 -16.61
CA SER A 1024 -7.69 15.07 -15.48
C SER A 1024 -7.96 13.80 -14.65
#